data_AF-A0A094HV97-F1
#
_entry.id   AF-A0A094HV97-F1
#
_cell.length_a   1.000
_cell.length_b   1.000
_cell.length_c   1.000
_cell.angle_alpha   90.00
_cell.angle_beta   90.00
_cell.angle_gamma   90.00
#
_symmetry.space_group_name_H-M   'P 1'
#
loop_
_entity.id
_entity.type
_entity.pdbx_description
1 polymer ?
#
loop_
_entity_poly.entity_id
_entity_poly.type
_entity_poly.pdbx_seq_one_letter_code
_entity_poly.pdbx_strand_id
1 'polypeptide(L)'
;MSTGDKSRSVKGGGRLRPKASKQDDSIMGTNNSSIVSKRSVERLYYPNEPHFFRYFVKKPQRRAPLINRGYWLRMKAIDHVVSQFLKETTGKKKIVVNLGCGYDPLPWQSWARYPEASRDVTFVDIDYRDLIIRKRDMVQQTSELNGALKNLEFPEDGDILLRSDQYLQVGCDLRDLTKLEKFFSSEFDLSNSVVFCTAEVSIAYMDVETSDALIKWIGSLPYSRFCLLEQLLPGGPRHPFAKTMLAHFDKLQTPLRPVLAYPTTQDQENRFKMAGWADVRARNLWELWGSSDFLSSEERMHLDKVEPFDEWEEFALFGCHYTLLEASNVPLPTPRPPYTATVAADSPRKADSEPLKGKMEYTESAKAGGIRRFGASLSVKGGNGCPDLKGNFGGMGVNNRLGSIDIFTDASQGGSTSPGPTLRGKPETRMCHTLTEIGDCGSLLVGGRSSPDKAVADCWLYSKLSHTWERVDDIPVARYRHSAFALDDGSVLVTGGKKDSKTVLRDTFLWNRQTGWKECLTDQDGKPKVFGALMISDVTSTTSTTSGFLVGGMSTDGRVSTDLWSWELHKYTRELSIRWTCHGKSAEVDNPYLHRFGACWANHDGKSLVVGGIMPGNLIPEHAEIVALDIERETGVLETNLTNVERCDTRPLLVGHSIAASGKSLLIMGGGAVCFSFGTFWNKGCYTISLHGEDEEDTGSSEPWSFLNTVDSESSQPPKVSSRSSPLEYEKPREPITIARKKISSWTDFAAILSSAEPIILEGLDIGSCTDLWTNSYLLDRIGQHRHATNEDRMDFVSKNFQYVTKDFGDFIESIDKGEKLYLRSLAIGKPSELPADISRDFSEIAGDFHLPPELAVVEENQHSSPLRISGPVTMWLHYDVMSNVLCQIRGKKTLLLFPPGDVEYFDFAPGASSSSIDAFGDLTGTKAAASHPREANLNPGDILFLPSLWLHTAKPLDGVSVSVNVFFRGLQHGYAAGKDVYGNRDLQAYEKGRQDISKLSKTFENLPPDTRKFYLLRLADELDQKARSS
;
A
#
# COMPACT_ATOMS: atom_id res chain seq x y z
N MET A 1 28.48 -61.68 -0.88
CA MET A 1 28.50 -60.96 0.42
C MET A 1 29.22 -59.64 0.15
N SER A 2 28.51 -58.51 -0.05
CA SER A 2 28.18 -57.51 0.99
C SER A 2 29.41 -57.16 1.81
N THR A 3 29.92 -55.93 1.97
CA THR A 3 29.51 -54.53 1.73
C THR A 3 30.78 -53.75 2.13
N GLY A 4 31.31 -52.81 1.36
CA GLY A 4 30.92 -51.40 1.42
C GLY A 4 32.08 -50.57 1.98
N ASP A 5 32.70 -49.73 1.16
CA ASP A 5 33.62 -48.69 1.65
C ASP A 5 33.35 -47.36 0.94
N LYS A 6 33.28 -46.30 1.74
CA LYS A 6 32.75 -44.98 1.38
C LYS A 6 33.78 -44.23 0.54
N SER A 7 33.44 -43.90 -0.71
CA SER A 7 34.23 -42.99 -1.53
C SER A 7 34.11 -41.54 -1.02
N ARG A 8 35.27 -40.98 -0.68
CA ARG A 8 35.47 -39.55 -0.41
C ARG A 8 35.13 -38.75 -1.67
N SER A 9 34.17 -37.83 -1.57
CA SER A 9 33.92 -36.84 -2.61
C SER A 9 35.03 -35.78 -2.60
N VAL A 10 35.72 -35.69 -3.75
CA VAL A 10 36.72 -34.69 -4.07
C VAL A 10 36.04 -33.33 -4.17
N LYS A 11 36.49 -32.36 -3.36
CA LYS A 11 36.17 -30.94 -3.52
C LYS A 11 36.80 -30.46 -4.84
N GLY A 12 35.98 -30.39 -5.90
CA GLY A 12 36.34 -29.73 -7.16
C GLY A 12 36.32 -28.21 -7.00
N GLY A 13 37.44 -27.57 -7.36
CA GLY A 13 37.65 -26.13 -7.27
C GLY A 13 36.65 -25.29 -8.06
N GLY A 14 36.22 -24.18 -7.47
CA GLY A 14 35.38 -23.19 -8.12
C GLY A 14 36.14 -22.46 -9.24
N ARG A 15 35.91 -22.87 -10.49
CA ARG A 15 36.15 -22.01 -11.65
C ARG A 15 35.12 -20.87 -11.62
N LEU A 16 35.59 -19.63 -11.61
CA LEU A 16 34.77 -18.43 -11.86
C LEU A 16 34.02 -18.63 -13.19
N ARG A 17 32.69 -18.72 -13.14
CA ARG A 17 31.84 -18.81 -14.34
C ARG A 17 31.94 -17.51 -15.16
N PRO A 18 31.88 -17.56 -16.50
CA PRO A 18 31.93 -16.38 -17.36
C PRO A 18 30.83 -15.36 -17.04
N LYS A 19 31.12 -14.06 -17.20
CA LYS A 19 30.19 -12.95 -16.90
C LYS A 19 28.86 -13.04 -17.67
N ALA A 20 28.88 -13.50 -18.92
CA ALA A 20 27.69 -13.66 -19.78
C ALA A 20 26.68 -14.68 -19.22
N SER A 21 27.16 -15.84 -18.74
CA SER A 21 26.28 -16.88 -18.15
C SER A 21 25.58 -16.41 -16.87
N LYS A 22 26.21 -15.52 -16.08
CA LYS A 22 25.57 -14.93 -14.90
C LYS A 22 24.50 -13.90 -15.24
N GLN A 23 24.69 -13.16 -16.34
CA GLN A 23 23.72 -12.18 -16.80
C GLN A 23 22.47 -12.88 -17.34
N ASP A 24 22.65 -13.96 -18.10
CA ASP A 24 21.55 -14.80 -18.60
C ASP A 24 20.73 -15.40 -17.43
N ASP A 25 21.38 -15.85 -16.35
CA ASP A 25 20.71 -16.29 -15.11
C ASP A 25 19.84 -15.19 -14.47
N SER A 26 20.34 -13.94 -14.44
CA SER A 26 19.60 -12.79 -13.92
C SER A 26 18.39 -12.43 -14.81
N ILE A 27 18.55 -12.50 -16.14
CA ILE A 27 17.46 -12.30 -17.10
C ILE A 27 16.36 -13.33 -16.87
N MET A 28 16.70 -14.62 -16.74
CA MET A 28 15.74 -15.67 -16.39
C MET A 28 15.04 -15.41 -15.05
N GLY A 29 15.72 -14.75 -14.10
CA GLY A 29 15.16 -14.35 -12.81
C GLY A 29 14.00 -13.34 -12.91
N THR A 30 13.98 -12.48 -13.94
CA THR A 30 12.93 -11.46 -14.13
C THR A 30 11.54 -12.06 -14.35
N ASN A 31 11.48 -13.25 -14.96
CA ASN A 31 10.26 -14.02 -15.18
C ASN A 31 9.47 -14.24 -13.88
N ASN A 32 10.16 -14.55 -12.77
CA ASN A 32 9.50 -14.78 -11.48
C ASN A 32 8.74 -13.54 -10.97
N SER A 33 9.25 -12.33 -11.21
CA SER A 33 8.60 -11.10 -10.75
C SER A 33 7.35 -10.79 -11.59
N SER A 34 7.46 -10.92 -12.91
CA SER A 34 6.36 -10.68 -13.87
C SER A 34 5.21 -11.65 -13.63
N ILE A 35 5.50 -12.95 -13.51
CA ILE A 35 4.49 -14.00 -13.35
C ILE A 35 3.73 -13.88 -12.02
N VAL A 36 4.39 -13.43 -10.94
CA VAL A 36 3.70 -13.15 -9.67
C VAL A 36 2.72 -11.98 -9.82
N SER A 37 3.07 -10.95 -10.60
CA SER A 37 2.18 -9.81 -10.85
C SER A 37 1.00 -10.20 -11.76
N LYS A 38 1.25 -10.99 -12.83
CA LYS A 38 0.19 -11.57 -13.68
C LYS A 38 -0.76 -12.48 -12.87
N ARG A 39 -0.22 -13.28 -11.92
CA ARG A 39 -1.04 -14.08 -10.99
C ARG A 39 -1.90 -13.24 -10.05
N SER A 40 -1.40 -12.09 -9.59
CA SER A 40 -2.18 -11.15 -8.78
C SER A 40 -3.39 -10.64 -9.57
N VAL A 41 -3.17 -10.26 -10.85
CA VAL A 41 -4.23 -9.82 -11.76
C VAL A 41 -5.23 -10.94 -12.04
N GLU A 42 -4.77 -12.14 -12.41
CA GLU A 42 -5.62 -13.30 -12.69
C GLU A 42 -6.62 -13.58 -11.55
N ARG A 43 -6.16 -13.50 -10.29
CA ARG A 43 -7.01 -13.74 -9.12
C ARG A 43 -8.06 -12.64 -8.88
N LEU A 44 -7.73 -11.39 -9.17
CA LEU A 44 -8.56 -10.24 -8.80
C LEU A 44 -9.46 -9.77 -9.95
N TYR A 45 -8.91 -9.70 -11.16
CA TYR A 45 -9.56 -9.13 -12.34
C TYR A 45 -10.25 -10.18 -13.21
N TYR A 46 -9.86 -11.45 -13.10
CA TYR A 46 -10.44 -12.56 -13.86
C TYR A 46 -10.91 -13.70 -12.94
N PRO A 47 -11.76 -13.43 -11.93
CA PRO A 47 -12.15 -14.45 -10.94
C PRO A 47 -12.96 -15.60 -11.55
N ASN A 48 -13.62 -15.36 -12.68
CA ASN A 48 -14.52 -16.30 -13.35
C ASN A 48 -13.88 -17.01 -14.55
N GLU A 49 -12.62 -16.70 -14.87
CA GLU A 49 -11.87 -17.39 -15.93
C GLU A 49 -11.02 -18.52 -15.34
N PRO A 50 -10.64 -19.54 -16.13
CA PRO A 50 -9.66 -20.53 -15.71
C PRO A 50 -8.32 -19.88 -15.32
N HIS A 51 -7.74 -20.31 -14.21
CA HIS A 51 -6.50 -19.75 -13.69
C HIS A 51 -5.31 -20.63 -14.06
N PHE A 52 -4.44 -20.13 -14.93
CA PHE A 52 -3.26 -20.83 -15.44
C PHE A 52 -1.95 -20.35 -14.80
N PHE A 53 -1.82 -19.07 -14.42
CA PHE A 53 -0.61 -18.59 -13.72
C PHE A 53 -0.46 -19.26 -12.34
N ARG A 54 -1.53 -19.83 -11.78
CA ARG A 54 -1.54 -20.51 -10.48
C ARG A 54 -0.53 -21.65 -10.38
N TYR A 55 -0.25 -22.35 -11.48
CA TYR A 55 0.65 -23.50 -11.49
C TYR A 55 2.13 -23.08 -11.44
N PHE A 56 2.44 -21.87 -11.92
CA PHE A 56 3.80 -21.33 -11.95
C PHE A 56 4.14 -20.48 -10.71
N VAL A 57 3.16 -20.19 -9.85
CA VAL A 57 3.34 -19.36 -8.64
C VAL A 57 2.98 -20.12 -7.38
N LYS A 58 4.01 -20.62 -6.67
CA LYS A 58 3.84 -21.40 -5.43
C LYS A 58 3.12 -20.64 -4.30
N LYS A 59 3.42 -19.34 -4.15
CA LYS A 59 2.82 -18.49 -3.10
C LYS A 59 2.22 -17.25 -3.75
N PRO A 60 0.89 -17.18 -3.89
CA PRO A 60 0.27 -16.03 -4.53
C PRO A 60 0.49 -14.77 -3.66
N GLN A 61 0.97 -13.70 -4.29
CA GLN A 61 1.16 -12.40 -3.63
C GLN A 61 0.24 -11.38 -4.29
N ARG A 62 -0.52 -10.63 -3.48
CA ARG A 62 -1.26 -9.46 -3.99
C ARG A 62 -0.28 -8.31 -4.23
N ARG A 63 -0.38 -7.65 -5.38
CA ARG A 63 0.32 -6.39 -5.66
C ARG A 63 -0.55 -5.18 -5.34
N ALA A 64 0.06 -4.00 -5.25
CA ALA A 64 -0.65 -2.74 -5.09
C ALA A 64 -1.56 -2.46 -6.29
N PRO A 65 -2.66 -1.68 -6.12
CA PRO A 65 -3.60 -1.36 -7.21
C PRO A 65 -2.93 -0.82 -8.47
N LEU A 66 -1.96 0.10 -8.32
CA LEU A 66 -1.14 0.60 -9.43
C LEU A 66 -0.50 -0.51 -10.25
N ILE A 67 0.12 -1.49 -9.60
CA ILE A 67 0.80 -2.61 -10.26
C ILE A 67 -0.22 -3.54 -10.93
N ASN A 68 -1.30 -3.88 -10.23
CA ASN A 68 -2.32 -4.76 -10.82
C ASN A 68 -2.96 -4.11 -12.05
N ARG A 69 -3.33 -2.83 -11.99
CA ARG A 69 -3.94 -2.12 -13.13
C ARG A 69 -2.97 -1.99 -14.30
N GLY A 70 -1.69 -1.74 -14.04
CA GLY A 70 -0.65 -1.75 -15.08
C GLY A 70 -0.43 -3.12 -15.72
N TYR A 71 -0.36 -4.20 -14.93
CA TYR A 71 -0.25 -5.56 -15.46
C TYR A 71 -1.53 -6.03 -16.17
N TRP A 72 -2.71 -5.61 -15.69
CA TRP A 72 -3.98 -5.85 -16.39
C TRP A 72 -3.97 -5.18 -17.77
N LEU A 73 -3.56 -3.92 -17.86
CA LEU A 73 -3.46 -3.21 -19.14
C LEU A 73 -2.45 -3.87 -20.08
N ARG A 74 -1.29 -4.27 -19.56
CA ARG A 74 -0.27 -5.02 -20.31
C ARG A 74 -0.80 -6.36 -20.86
N MET A 75 -1.49 -7.14 -20.02
CA MET A 75 -2.08 -8.42 -20.43
C MET A 75 -3.21 -8.22 -21.46
N LYS A 76 -4.09 -7.22 -21.24
CA LYS A 76 -5.17 -6.86 -22.17
C LYS A 76 -4.62 -6.38 -23.52
N ALA A 77 -3.50 -5.65 -23.53
CA ALA A 77 -2.85 -5.17 -24.75
C ALA A 77 -2.35 -6.33 -25.63
N ILE A 78 -1.62 -7.30 -25.04
CA ILE A 78 -1.18 -8.51 -25.77
C ILE A 78 -2.39 -9.34 -26.23
N ASP A 79 -3.34 -9.60 -25.33
CA ASP A 79 -4.56 -10.36 -25.61
C ASP A 79 -5.39 -9.72 -26.73
N HIS A 80 -5.47 -8.40 -26.79
CA HIS A 80 -6.15 -7.68 -27.87
C HIS A 80 -5.56 -8.02 -29.23
N VAL A 81 -4.24 -7.86 -29.41
CA VAL A 81 -3.55 -8.14 -30.69
C VAL A 81 -3.61 -9.61 -31.05
N VAL A 82 -3.34 -10.50 -30.08
CA VAL A 82 -3.42 -11.95 -30.26
C VAL A 82 -4.83 -12.34 -30.70
N SER A 83 -5.88 -11.82 -30.05
CA SER A 83 -7.26 -12.13 -30.38
C SER A 83 -7.65 -11.68 -31.79
N GLN A 84 -7.15 -10.54 -32.26
CA GLN A 84 -7.39 -10.08 -33.64
C GLN A 84 -6.75 -11.04 -34.65
N PHE A 85 -5.50 -11.46 -34.43
CA PHE A 85 -4.84 -12.43 -35.28
C PHE A 85 -5.54 -13.80 -35.29
N LEU A 86 -5.96 -14.28 -34.11
CA LEU A 86 -6.69 -15.54 -34.00
C LEU A 86 -8.03 -15.50 -34.73
N LYS A 87 -8.75 -14.38 -34.70
CA LYS A 87 -10.07 -14.23 -35.34
C LYS A 87 -10.02 -13.96 -36.84
N GLU A 88 -8.87 -13.59 -37.38
CA GLU A 88 -8.74 -13.27 -38.80
C GLU A 88 -8.96 -14.48 -39.72
N THR A 89 -9.70 -14.29 -40.81
CA THR A 89 -9.87 -15.34 -41.83
C THR A 89 -8.68 -15.37 -42.78
N THR A 90 -8.05 -16.53 -42.93
CA THR A 90 -6.94 -16.74 -43.88
C THR A 90 -7.00 -18.16 -44.44
N GLY A 91 -6.55 -18.34 -45.69
CA GLY A 91 -6.39 -19.65 -46.32
C GLY A 91 -5.09 -20.38 -45.93
N LYS A 92 -4.25 -19.75 -45.10
CA LYS A 92 -2.95 -20.26 -44.65
C LYS A 92 -3.03 -20.77 -43.21
N LYS A 93 -2.13 -21.67 -42.83
CA LYS A 93 -2.00 -22.14 -41.44
C LYS A 93 -1.49 -21.02 -40.54
N LYS A 94 -2.02 -20.92 -39.31
CA LYS A 94 -1.58 -19.89 -38.36
C LYS A 94 -0.61 -20.47 -37.35
N ILE A 95 0.47 -19.74 -37.09
CA ILE A 95 1.45 -20.08 -36.08
C ILE A 95 1.60 -18.87 -35.15
N VAL A 96 1.42 -19.08 -33.85
CA VAL A 96 1.63 -18.07 -32.81
C VAL A 96 2.90 -18.41 -32.06
N VAL A 97 3.90 -17.55 -32.12
CA VAL A 97 5.22 -17.75 -31.51
C VAL A 97 5.41 -16.73 -30.39
N ASN A 98 5.60 -17.21 -29.16
CA ASN A 98 5.89 -16.39 -28.00
C ASN A 98 7.39 -16.39 -27.72
N LEU A 99 8.04 -15.26 -28.03
CA LEU A 99 9.49 -15.07 -27.96
C LEU A 99 9.88 -14.61 -26.56
N GLY A 100 10.67 -15.41 -25.85
CA GLY A 100 10.98 -15.20 -24.44
C GLY A 100 9.73 -15.40 -23.58
N CYS A 101 9.06 -16.55 -23.80
CA CYS A 101 7.73 -16.81 -23.27
C CYS A 101 7.67 -16.89 -21.74
N GLY A 102 8.80 -17.07 -21.05
CA GLY A 102 8.83 -17.29 -19.62
C GLY A 102 7.85 -18.40 -19.20
N TYR A 103 7.06 -18.15 -18.15
CA TYR A 103 5.94 -19.02 -17.77
C TYR A 103 4.58 -18.52 -18.26
N ASP A 104 4.54 -17.77 -19.35
CA ASP A 104 3.28 -17.29 -19.91
C ASP A 104 2.39 -18.45 -20.40
N PRO A 105 1.13 -18.55 -19.94
CA PRO A 105 0.18 -19.58 -20.37
C PRO A 105 -0.67 -19.16 -21.58
N LEU A 106 -0.18 -18.25 -22.43
CA LEU A 106 -0.87 -17.74 -23.63
C LEU A 106 -1.64 -18.80 -24.44
N PRO A 107 -1.11 -20.01 -24.73
CA PRO A 107 -1.85 -21.03 -25.48
C PRO A 107 -3.15 -21.45 -24.75
N TRP A 108 -3.05 -21.76 -23.45
CA TRP A 108 -4.20 -22.17 -22.65
C TRP A 108 -5.22 -21.05 -22.47
N GLN A 109 -4.76 -19.80 -22.31
CA GLN A 109 -5.65 -18.64 -22.28
C GLN A 109 -6.38 -18.46 -23.61
N SER A 110 -5.69 -18.64 -24.74
CA SER A 110 -6.26 -18.54 -26.07
C SER A 110 -7.32 -19.62 -26.33
N TRP A 111 -7.04 -20.87 -25.96
CA TRP A 111 -8.02 -21.97 -26.07
C TRP A 111 -9.24 -21.75 -25.18
N ALA A 112 -9.06 -21.20 -23.98
CA ALA A 112 -10.17 -20.94 -23.06
C ALA A 112 -11.04 -19.76 -23.51
N ARG A 113 -10.45 -18.66 -23.99
CA ARG A 113 -11.16 -17.43 -24.37
C ARG A 113 -11.68 -17.46 -25.80
N TYR A 114 -10.95 -18.12 -26.71
CA TYR A 114 -11.20 -18.11 -28.16
C TYR A 114 -11.12 -19.52 -28.75
N PRO A 115 -11.94 -20.48 -28.30
CA PRO A 115 -11.81 -21.89 -28.69
C PRO A 115 -11.92 -22.12 -30.21
N GLU A 116 -12.92 -21.53 -30.87
CA GLU A 116 -13.10 -21.68 -32.33
C GLU A 116 -11.96 -21.04 -33.13
N ALA A 117 -11.54 -19.83 -32.72
CA ALA A 117 -10.47 -19.09 -33.40
C ALA A 117 -9.09 -19.71 -33.20
N SER A 118 -8.92 -20.55 -32.17
CA SER A 118 -7.65 -21.20 -31.82
C SER A 118 -7.56 -22.65 -32.30
N ARG A 119 -8.59 -23.18 -32.97
CA ARG A 119 -8.71 -24.61 -33.31
C ARG A 119 -7.60 -25.12 -34.23
N ASP A 120 -7.29 -24.35 -35.27
CA ASP A 120 -6.31 -24.71 -36.31
C ASP A 120 -5.04 -23.84 -36.21
N VAL A 121 -4.65 -23.50 -34.98
CA VAL A 121 -3.49 -22.66 -34.66
C VAL A 121 -2.45 -23.48 -33.93
N THR A 122 -1.20 -23.42 -34.40
CA THR A 122 -0.05 -24.00 -33.67
C THR A 122 0.59 -22.92 -32.82
N PHE A 123 0.69 -23.16 -31.51
CA PHE A 123 1.39 -22.30 -30.58
C PHE A 123 2.83 -22.78 -30.38
N VAL A 124 3.78 -21.86 -30.29
CA VAL A 124 5.20 -22.15 -30.09
C VAL A 124 5.72 -21.24 -28.98
N ASP A 125 6.22 -21.84 -27.91
CA ASP A 125 6.91 -21.13 -26.84
C ASP A 125 8.42 -21.28 -27.00
N ILE A 126 9.13 -20.16 -27.07
CA ILE A 126 10.59 -20.12 -27.20
C ILE A 126 11.19 -19.34 -26.04
N ASP A 127 12.13 -19.94 -25.32
CA ASP A 127 12.91 -19.28 -24.27
C ASP A 127 14.23 -20.06 -24.06
N TYR A 128 15.08 -19.59 -23.15
CA TYR A 128 16.27 -20.33 -22.73
C TYR A 128 15.91 -21.75 -22.32
N ARG A 129 16.74 -22.70 -22.75
CA ARG A 129 16.53 -24.15 -22.55
C ARG A 129 16.19 -24.50 -21.10
N ASP A 130 16.93 -23.96 -20.13
CA ASP A 130 16.71 -24.22 -18.70
C ASP A 130 15.34 -23.75 -18.21
N LEU A 131 14.82 -22.65 -18.75
CA LEU A 131 13.50 -22.13 -18.40
C LEU A 131 12.40 -22.98 -19.02
N ILE A 132 12.58 -23.37 -20.29
CA ILE A 132 11.65 -24.26 -20.99
C ILE A 132 11.60 -25.65 -20.35
N ILE A 133 12.73 -26.22 -19.90
CA ILE A 133 12.74 -27.47 -19.13
C ILE A 133 11.81 -27.37 -17.92
N ARG A 134 11.91 -26.28 -17.14
CA ARG A 134 11.03 -26.07 -15.97
C ARG A 134 9.56 -25.90 -16.35
N LYS A 135 9.28 -25.21 -17.47
CA LYS A 135 7.92 -25.03 -17.99
C LYS A 135 7.33 -26.36 -18.44
N ARG A 136 8.09 -27.15 -19.20
CA ARG A 136 7.76 -28.51 -19.63
C ARG A 136 7.42 -29.39 -18.45
N ASP A 137 8.29 -29.44 -17.44
CA ASP A 137 8.09 -30.27 -16.26
C ASP A 137 6.79 -29.90 -15.54
N MET A 138 6.48 -28.60 -15.45
CA MET A 138 5.22 -28.12 -14.88
C MET A 138 4.00 -28.55 -15.70
N VAL A 139 4.07 -28.42 -17.04
CA VAL A 139 2.99 -28.86 -17.94
C VAL A 139 2.78 -30.36 -17.81
N GLN A 140 3.86 -31.14 -17.82
CA GLN A 140 3.81 -32.60 -17.68
C GLN A 140 3.18 -33.04 -16.37
N GLN A 141 3.52 -32.37 -15.26
CA GLN A 141 3.04 -32.71 -13.91
C GLN A 141 1.63 -32.20 -13.59
N THR A 142 1.05 -31.35 -14.45
CA THR A 142 -0.24 -30.70 -14.19
C THR A 142 -1.32 -31.22 -15.15
N SER A 143 -2.29 -31.98 -14.62
CA SER A 143 -3.39 -32.58 -15.38
C SER A 143 -4.18 -31.58 -16.23
N GLU A 144 -4.43 -30.39 -15.70
CA GLU A 144 -5.20 -29.35 -16.38
C GLU A 144 -4.43 -28.71 -17.54
N LEU A 145 -3.10 -28.77 -17.54
CA LEU A 145 -2.26 -28.23 -18.62
C LEU A 145 -1.99 -29.29 -19.68
N ASN A 146 -1.61 -30.51 -19.28
CA ASN A 146 -1.33 -31.59 -20.22
C ASN A 146 -2.60 -32.17 -20.87
N GLY A 147 -3.74 -32.18 -20.16
CA GLY A 147 -5.00 -32.73 -20.66
C GLY A 147 -5.62 -31.94 -21.81
N ALA A 148 -5.16 -30.71 -22.04
CA ALA A 148 -5.55 -29.89 -23.19
C ALA A 148 -4.79 -30.25 -24.49
N LEU A 149 -3.69 -31.03 -24.39
CA LEU A 149 -2.78 -31.31 -25.50
C LEU A 149 -3.06 -32.69 -26.11
N LYS A 150 -2.87 -32.80 -27.43
CA LYS A 150 -3.05 -34.05 -28.20
C LYS A 150 -1.71 -34.55 -28.74
N ASN A 151 -1.53 -35.87 -28.78
CA ASN A 151 -0.29 -36.53 -29.24
C ASN A 151 0.96 -35.95 -28.56
N LEU A 152 0.92 -35.90 -27.23
CA LEU A 152 1.95 -35.29 -26.41
C LEU A 152 3.23 -36.15 -26.40
N GLU A 153 4.35 -35.54 -26.80
CA GLU A 153 5.67 -36.16 -26.88
C GLU A 153 6.72 -35.30 -26.17
N PHE A 154 7.72 -35.97 -25.60
CA PHE A 154 8.87 -35.34 -24.92
C PHE A 154 10.17 -35.83 -25.57
N PRO A 155 10.65 -35.17 -26.65
CA PRO A 155 11.87 -35.58 -27.32
C PRO A 155 13.07 -35.57 -26.37
N GLU A 156 13.90 -36.62 -26.43
CA GLU A 156 15.11 -36.74 -25.58
C GLU A 156 16.27 -35.88 -26.12
N ASP A 157 16.38 -35.75 -27.44
CA ASP A 157 17.44 -35.02 -28.13
C ASP A 157 16.92 -33.79 -28.91
N GLY A 158 17.74 -32.75 -29.00
CA GLY A 158 17.44 -31.54 -29.78
C GLY A 158 16.88 -30.36 -28.96
N ASP A 159 16.43 -29.33 -29.67
CA ASP A 159 15.97 -28.07 -29.08
C ASP A 159 14.45 -28.06 -28.76
N ILE A 160 13.66 -28.96 -29.37
CA ILE A 160 12.24 -29.14 -29.05
C ILE A 160 12.12 -30.02 -27.80
N LEU A 161 11.54 -29.50 -26.73
CA LEU A 161 11.46 -30.17 -25.42
C LEU A 161 10.07 -30.72 -25.09
N LEU A 162 9.04 -30.23 -25.78
CA LEU A 162 7.67 -30.72 -25.73
C LEU A 162 7.06 -30.55 -27.10
N ARG A 163 6.41 -31.59 -27.61
CA ARG A 163 5.65 -31.57 -28.87
C ARG A 163 4.23 -32.07 -28.64
N SER A 164 3.29 -31.45 -29.32
CA SER A 164 1.89 -31.88 -29.45
C SER A 164 1.34 -31.36 -30.79
N ASP A 165 0.15 -31.79 -31.18
CA ASP A 165 -0.48 -31.35 -32.45
C ASP A 165 -0.58 -29.81 -32.58
N GLN A 166 -0.81 -29.11 -31.46
CA GLN A 166 -1.16 -27.70 -31.44
C GLN A 166 -0.17 -26.84 -30.64
N TYR A 167 0.86 -27.43 -30.04
CA TYR A 167 1.78 -26.72 -29.15
C TYR A 167 3.18 -27.32 -29.14
N LEU A 168 4.19 -26.44 -29.26
CA LEU A 168 5.61 -26.76 -29.18
C LEU A 168 6.29 -25.94 -28.08
N GLN A 169 7.21 -26.54 -27.33
CA GLN A 169 8.13 -25.83 -26.45
C GLN A 169 9.57 -26.01 -26.92
N VAL A 170 10.28 -24.90 -27.16
CA VAL A 170 11.59 -24.89 -27.80
C VAL A 170 12.61 -24.16 -26.93
N GLY A 171 13.64 -24.88 -26.49
CA GLY A 171 14.76 -24.32 -25.74
C GLY A 171 15.79 -23.70 -26.66
N CYS A 172 15.66 -22.41 -26.99
CA CYS A 172 16.56 -21.69 -27.89
C CYS A 172 16.94 -20.32 -27.33
N ASP A 173 18.22 -19.97 -27.49
CA ASP A 173 18.68 -18.60 -27.28
C ASP A 173 18.21 -17.74 -28.47
N LEU A 174 17.46 -16.67 -28.22
CA LEU A 174 16.94 -15.80 -29.27
C LEU A 174 18.03 -15.05 -30.05
N ARG A 175 19.26 -15.02 -29.53
CA ARG A 175 20.45 -14.47 -30.20
C ARG A 175 20.98 -15.41 -31.30
N ASP A 176 20.63 -16.70 -31.27
CA ASP A 176 21.10 -17.72 -32.22
C ASP A 176 20.10 -17.88 -33.38
N LEU A 177 20.20 -16.97 -34.36
CA LEU A 177 19.30 -16.96 -35.52
C LEU A 177 19.43 -18.22 -36.38
N THR A 178 20.61 -18.84 -36.45
CA THR A 178 20.82 -20.07 -37.23
C THR A 178 20.01 -21.23 -36.68
N LYS A 179 19.92 -21.36 -35.35
CA LYS A 179 19.05 -22.36 -34.72
C LYS A 179 17.57 -22.07 -34.95
N LEU A 180 17.16 -20.82 -34.84
CA LEU A 180 15.78 -20.41 -35.12
C LEU A 180 15.41 -20.71 -36.57
N GLU A 181 16.23 -20.31 -37.54
CA GLU A 181 16.05 -20.61 -38.96
C GLU A 181 15.88 -22.10 -39.23
N LYS A 182 16.76 -22.91 -38.63
CA LYS A 182 16.70 -24.37 -38.77
C LYS A 182 15.40 -24.93 -38.19
N PHE A 183 14.98 -24.48 -37.01
CA PHE A 183 13.72 -24.90 -36.38
C PHE A 183 12.50 -24.55 -37.24
N PHE A 184 12.38 -23.29 -37.70
CA PHE A 184 11.23 -22.85 -38.48
C PHE A 184 11.15 -23.58 -39.83
N SER A 185 12.28 -23.77 -40.51
CA SER A 185 12.33 -24.47 -41.79
C SER A 185 12.10 -25.97 -41.69
N SER A 186 12.45 -26.61 -40.56
CA SER A 186 12.21 -28.04 -40.37
C SER A 186 10.77 -28.36 -39.95
N GLU A 187 10.13 -27.46 -39.19
CA GLU A 187 8.81 -27.73 -38.59
C GLU A 187 7.63 -27.21 -39.40
N PHE A 188 7.84 -26.17 -40.21
CA PHE A 188 6.73 -25.47 -40.86
C PHE A 188 6.94 -25.29 -42.37
N ASP A 189 5.85 -25.49 -43.12
CA ASP A 189 5.76 -24.97 -44.48
C ASP A 189 5.50 -23.46 -44.42
N LEU A 190 6.58 -22.68 -44.37
CA LEU A 190 6.55 -21.22 -44.25
C LEU A 190 5.88 -20.54 -45.45
N SER A 191 5.79 -21.21 -46.60
CA SER A 191 5.10 -20.65 -47.79
C SER A 191 3.58 -20.68 -47.64
N ASN A 192 3.05 -21.64 -46.88
CA ASN A 192 1.63 -21.84 -46.62
C ASN A 192 1.22 -21.51 -45.16
N SER A 193 2.07 -20.77 -44.45
CA SER A 193 1.82 -20.38 -43.06
C SER A 193 1.89 -18.86 -42.88
N VAL A 194 1.16 -18.34 -41.89
CA VAL A 194 1.31 -16.98 -41.37
C VAL A 194 1.87 -17.09 -39.97
N VAL A 195 3.04 -16.49 -39.76
CA VAL A 195 3.76 -16.51 -38.49
C VAL A 195 3.49 -15.21 -37.73
N PHE A 196 2.86 -15.31 -36.57
CA PHE A 196 2.69 -14.18 -35.65
C PHE A 196 3.63 -14.35 -34.47
N CYS A 197 4.59 -13.46 -34.32
CA CYS A 197 5.49 -13.43 -33.18
C CYS A 197 5.02 -12.39 -32.15
N THR A 198 5.00 -12.76 -30.88
CA THR A 198 4.84 -11.82 -29.76
C THR A 198 6.09 -11.79 -28.91
N ALA A 199 6.54 -10.59 -28.52
CA ALA A 199 7.67 -10.37 -27.64
C ALA A 199 7.25 -9.40 -26.51
N GLU A 200 6.86 -9.97 -25.36
CA GLU A 200 6.34 -9.21 -24.22
C GLU A 200 7.43 -8.97 -23.16
N VAL A 201 8.17 -7.88 -23.30
CA VAL A 201 9.31 -7.49 -22.43
C VAL A 201 10.34 -8.63 -22.35
N SER A 202 10.72 -9.16 -23.51
CA SER A 202 11.70 -10.24 -23.65
C SER A 202 12.94 -9.75 -24.41
N ILE A 203 12.75 -9.26 -25.64
CA ILE A 203 13.85 -8.72 -26.45
C ILE A 203 14.39 -7.38 -25.93
N ALA A 204 13.67 -6.74 -25.00
CA ALA A 204 14.11 -5.55 -24.28
C ALA A 204 15.41 -5.76 -23.47
N TYR A 205 15.74 -7.00 -23.13
CA TYR A 205 16.98 -7.36 -22.43
C TYR A 205 18.16 -7.71 -23.35
N MET A 206 17.91 -7.79 -24.67
CA MET A 206 18.94 -8.10 -25.66
C MET A 206 19.74 -6.85 -26.03
N ASP A 207 20.90 -7.05 -26.65
CA ASP A 207 21.68 -5.96 -27.22
C ASP A 207 21.01 -5.49 -28.52
N VAL A 208 21.14 -4.20 -28.83
CA VAL A 208 20.45 -3.52 -29.95
C VAL A 208 20.63 -4.32 -31.24
N GLU A 209 21.87 -4.63 -31.60
CA GLU A 209 22.22 -5.33 -32.83
C GLU A 209 21.56 -6.71 -32.92
N THR A 210 21.55 -7.47 -31.82
CA THR A 210 20.96 -8.82 -31.78
C THR A 210 19.44 -8.79 -31.84
N SER A 211 18.80 -7.83 -31.15
CA SER A 211 17.36 -7.66 -31.17
C SER A 211 16.87 -7.20 -32.54
N ASP A 212 17.60 -6.30 -33.20
CA ASP A 212 17.28 -5.83 -34.54
C ASP A 212 17.49 -6.91 -35.60
N ALA A 213 18.54 -7.73 -35.45
CA ALA A 213 18.76 -8.88 -36.32
C ALA A 213 17.60 -9.89 -36.23
N LEU A 214 17.09 -10.15 -35.03
CA LEU A 214 15.91 -10.98 -34.80
C LEU A 214 14.65 -10.40 -35.46
N ILE A 215 14.38 -9.10 -35.26
CA ILE A 215 13.23 -8.40 -35.87
C ILE A 215 13.30 -8.44 -37.40
N LYS A 216 14.48 -8.19 -37.96
CA LYS A 216 14.74 -8.22 -39.41
C LYS A 216 14.56 -9.61 -39.99
N TRP A 217 15.10 -10.63 -39.32
CA TRP A 217 14.96 -12.01 -39.76
C TRP A 217 13.49 -12.44 -39.77
N ILE A 218 12.72 -12.18 -38.71
CA ILE A 218 11.29 -12.51 -38.67
C ILE A 218 10.54 -11.78 -39.78
N GLY A 219 10.85 -10.50 -40.01
CA GLY A 219 10.24 -9.71 -41.10
C GLY A 219 10.53 -10.26 -42.50
N SER A 220 11.61 -11.04 -42.67
CA SER A 220 11.97 -11.68 -43.93
C SER A 220 11.19 -12.97 -44.25
N LEU A 221 10.44 -13.51 -43.28
CA LEU A 221 9.58 -14.68 -43.50
C LEU A 221 8.44 -14.33 -44.49
N PRO A 222 7.91 -15.27 -45.29
CA PRO A 222 6.95 -14.94 -46.36
C PRO A 222 5.70 -14.16 -45.92
N TYR A 223 5.10 -14.56 -44.80
CA TYR A 223 3.93 -13.90 -44.21
C TYR A 223 4.12 -13.81 -42.70
N SER A 224 4.56 -12.66 -42.21
CA SER A 224 4.89 -12.47 -40.81
C SER A 224 4.19 -11.28 -40.19
N ARG A 225 3.93 -11.42 -38.89
CA ARG A 225 3.44 -10.38 -37.99
C ARG A 225 4.25 -10.34 -36.72
N PHE A 226 4.32 -9.17 -36.13
CA PHE A 226 5.02 -8.95 -34.88
C PHE A 226 4.17 -8.11 -33.94
N CYS A 227 4.07 -8.56 -32.68
CA CYS A 227 3.54 -7.79 -31.57
C CYS A 227 4.66 -7.58 -30.56
N LEU A 228 5.05 -6.33 -30.34
CA LEU A 228 6.06 -5.95 -29.36
C LEU A 228 5.41 -5.21 -28.22
N LEU A 229 5.72 -5.61 -26.98
CA LEU A 229 5.43 -4.81 -25.80
C LEU A 229 6.70 -4.62 -24.99
N GLU A 230 7.24 -3.41 -24.98
CA GLU A 230 8.45 -3.06 -24.22
C GLU A 230 8.45 -1.61 -23.75
N GLN A 231 9.49 -1.23 -23.00
CA GLN A 231 9.62 0.08 -22.40
C GLN A 231 9.91 1.18 -23.43
N LEU A 232 9.66 2.43 -23.03
CA LEU A 232 10.02 3.67 -23.73
C LEU A 232 10.65 4.67 -22.76
N LEU A 233 11.37 5.66 -23.29
CA LEU A 233 11.91 6.82 -22.58
C LEU A 233 11.47 8.14 -23.25
N PRO A 234 10.16 8.45 -23.34
CA PRO A 234 9.67 9.60 -24.11
C PRO A 234 10.17 10.95 -23.58
N GLY A 235 10.51 11.04 -22.29
CA GLY A 235 11.13 12.22 -21.67
C GLY A 235 12.67 12.15 -21.60
N GLY A 236 13.29 11.18 -22.27
CA GLY A 236 14.71 10.86 -22.18
C GLY A 236 15.11 10.14 -20.88
N PRO A 237 16.36 9.63 -20.80
CA PRO A 237 16.85 8.84 -19.66
C PRO A 237 16.99 9.65 -18.36
N ARG A 238 17.01 11.00 -18.46
CA ARG A 238 17.08 11.90 -17.30
C ARG A 238 15.72 12.16 -16.65
N HIS A 239 14.61 11.84 -17.33
CA HIS A 239 13.27 11.98 -16.73
C HIS A 239 13.18 11.15 -15.44
N PRO A 240 12.62 11.68 -14.33
CA PRO A 240 12.66 10.99 -13.03
C PRO A 240 12.12 9.56 -13.02
N PHE A 241 11.02 9.30 -13.74
CA PHE A 241 10.47 7.95 -13.88
C PHE A 241 11.43 7.03 -14.66
N ALA A 242 11.96 7.52 -15.80
CA ALA A 242 12.89 6.80 -16.64
C ALA A 242 14.18 6.45 -15.89
N LYS A 243 14.78 7.42 -15.20
CA LYS A 243 15.97 7.25 -14.38
C LYS A 243 15.76 6.17 -13.31
N THR A 244 14.60 6.18 -12.66
CA THR A 244 14.25 5.20 -11.62
C THR A 244 14.05 3.80 -12.19
N MET A 245 13.40 3.71 -13.36
CA MET A 245 13.23 2.45 -14.10
C MET A 245 14.57 1.86 -14.53
N LEU A 246 15.45 2.65 -15.17
CA LEU A 246 16.76 2.20 -15.61
C LEU A 246 17.62 1.73 -14.43
N ALA A 247 17.68 2.51 -13.35
CA ALA A 247 18.41 2.14 -12.14
C ALA A 247 17.90 0.83 -11.50
N HIS A 248 16.60 0.55 -11.58
CA HIS A 248 16.04 -0.72 -11.13
C HIS A 248 16.59 -1.90 -11.94
N PHE A 249 16.54 -1.82 -13.27
CA PHE A 249 17.03 -2.89 -14.15
C PHE A 249 18.54 -3.06 -14.10
N ASP A 250 19.30 -1.97 -13.92
CA ASP A 250 20.74 -2.02 -13.68
C ASP A 250 21.08 -2.75 -12.38
N LYS A 251 20.33 -2.48 -11.30
CA LYS A 251 20.49 -3.17 -10.01
C LYS A 251 20.19 -4.66 -10.11
N LEU A 252 19.25 -5.05 -10.97
CA LEU A 252 18.95 -6.46 -11.27
C LEU A 252 19.95 -7.12 -12.22
N GLN A 253 20.93 -6.38 -12.73
CA GLN A 253 21.89 -6.83 -13.75
C GLN A 253 21.22 -7.28 -15.06
N THR A 254 20.10 -6.65 -15.41
CA THR A 254 19.33 -6.91 -16.62
C THR A 254 19.03 -5.59 -17.35
N PRO A 255 20.07 -4.85 -17.80
CA PRO A 255 19.91 -3.50 -18.34
C PRO A 255 19.05 -3.51 -19.60
N LEU A 256 18.17 -2.52 -19.73
CA LEU A 256 17.35 -2.32 -20.92
C LEU A 256 18.17 -1.52 -21.95
N ARG A 257 18.70 -2.20 -22.98
CA ARG A 257 19.55 -1.54 -23.98
C ARG A 257 18.77 -0.94 -25.16
N PRO A 258 17.81 -1.65 -25.78
CA PRO A 258 17.07 -1.14 -26.94
C PRO A 258 16.33 0.15 -26.65
N VAL A 259 15.86 0.34 -25.41
CA VAL A 259 15.14 1.54 -24.99
C VAL A 259 15.97 2.83 -25.06
N LEU A 260 17.30 2.72 -25.03
CA LEU A 260 18.20 3.87 -25.18
C LEU A 260 18.38 4.27 -26.66
N ALA A 261 18.31 3.30 -27.58
CA ALA A 261 18.39 3.52 -29.01
C ALA A 261 17.03 3.93 -29.61
N TYR A 262 15.93 3.42 -29.05
CA TYR A 262 14.56 3.63 -29.51
C TYR A 262 13.66 4.16 -28.39
N PRO A 263 13.90 5.41 -27.92
CA PRO A 263 13.22 5.97 -26.75
C PRO A 263 11.74 6.29 -26.96
N THR A 264 11.29 6.49 -28.21
CA THR A 264 9.90 6.88 -28.51
C THR A 264 9.14 5.83 -29.33
N THR A 265 7.81 5.95 -29.39
CA THR A 265 6.98 5.15 -30.30
C THR A 265 7.42 5.33 -31.76
N GLN A 266 7.78 6.56 -32.15
CA GLN A 266 8.25 6.87 -33.50
C GLN A 266 9.58 6.16 -33.82
N ASP A 267 10.51 6.10 -32.87
CA ASP A 267 11.77 5.39 -33.05
C ASP A 267 11.55 3.88 -33.20
N GLN A 268 10.62 3.30 -32.43
CA GLN A 268 10.24 1.89 -32.58
C GLN A 268 9.57 1.62 -33.92
N GLU A 269 8.72 2.52 -34.43
CA GLU A 269 8.19 2.37 -35.78
C GLU A 269 9.29 2.41 -36.84
N ASN A 270 10.23 3.36 -36.71
CA ASN A 270 11.33 3.51 -37.63
C ASN A 270 12.25 2.28 -37.61
N ARG A 271 12.51 1.73 -36.42
CA ARG A 271 13.26 0.47 -36.22
C ARG A 271 12.68 -0.67 -37.04
N PHE A 272 11.38 -0.91 -36.95
CA PHE A 272 10.71 -1.98 -37.71
C PHE A 272 10.66 -1.67 -39.22
N LYS A 273 10.37 -0.42 -39.61
CA LYS A 273 10.39 -0.01 -41.03
C LYS A 273 11.78 -0.25 -41.66
N MET A 274 12.85 0.12 -40.96
CA MET A 274 14.23 -0.14 -41.38
C MET A 274 14.57 -1.63 -41.44
N ALA A 275 13.93 -2.45 -40.61
CA ALA A 275 14.05 -3.91 -40.64
C ALA A 275 13.23 -4.58 -41.76
N GLY A 276 12.51 -3.82 -42.59
CA GLY A 276 11.79 -4.32 -43.77
C GLY A 276 10.28 -4.56 -43.56
N TRP A 277 9.71 -4.10 -42.44
CA TRP A 277 8.29 -4.25 -42.18
C TRP A 277 7.47 -3.19 -42.93
N ALA A 278 6.42 -3.63 -43.64
CA ALA A 278 5.64 -2.79 -44.56
C ALA A 278 4.58 -1.92 -43.86
N ASP A 279 3.85 -2.49 -42.89
CA ASP A 279 2.92 -1.76 -42.05
C ASP A 279 3.34 -1.90 -40.58
N VAL A 280 3.54 -0.77 -39.91
CA VAL A 280 4.00 -0.69 -38.53
C VAL A 280 3.18 0.38 -37.83
N ARG A 281 2.68 0.06 -36.62
CA ARG A 281 1.82 0.92 -35.82
C ARG A 281 2.25 0.81 -34.37
N ALA A 282 2.70 1.90 -33.76
CA ALA A 282 3.08 1.93 -32.35
C ALA A 282 2.21 2.91 -31.57
N ARG A 283 1.64 2.45 -30.46
CA ARG A 283 0.96 3.30 -29.47
C ARG A 283 1.56 3.08 -28.10
N ASN A 284 1.55 4.11 -27.26
CA ASN A 284 1.89 3.90 -25.85
C ASN A 284 0.67 3.37 -25.07
N LEU A 285 0.87 2.76 -23.91
CA LEU A 285 -0.24 2.16 -23.15
C LEU A 285 -1.21 3.21 -22.57
N TRP A 286 -0.77 4.44 -22.33
CA TRP A 286 -1.65 5.52 -21.86
C TRP A 286 -2.59 6.02 -22.97
N GLU A 287 -2.09 6.10 -24.20
CA GLU A 287 -2.89 6.33 -25.40
C GLU A 287 -3.93 5.22 -25.59
N LEU A 288 -3.52 3.94 -25.51
CA LEU A 288 -4.44 2.80 -25.58
C LEU A 288 -5.53 2.87 -24.51
N TRP A 289 -5.16 3.18 -23.26
CA TRP A 289 -6.12 3.36 -22.17
C TRP A 289 -7.18 4.41 -22.51
N GLY A 290 -6.77 5.53 -23.12
CA GLY A 290 -7.67 6.59 -23.54
C GLY A 290 -8.53 6.25 -24.76
N SER A 291 -8.15 5.23 -25.54
CA SER A 291 -8.74 4.98 -26.86
C SER A 291 -9.99 4.10 -26.81
N SER A 292 -11.03 4.52 -27.55
CA SER A 292 -12.33 3.83 -27.59
C SER A 292 -12.37 2.61 -28.51
N ASP A 293 -11.40 2.44 -29.41
CA ASP A 293 -11.21 1.21 -30.19
C ASP A 293 -10.60 0.07 -29.35
N PHE A 294 -9.97 0.41 -28.22
CA PHE A 294 -9.30 -0.54 -27.34
C PHE A 294 -10.09 -0.84 -26.06
N LEU A 295 -10.61 0.20 -25.37
CA LEU A 295 -11.42 0.04 -24.16
C LEU A 295 -12.70 0.88 -24.21
N SER A 296 -13.82 0.25 -23.83
CA SER A 296 -15.07 0.97 -23.59
C SER A 296 -15.04 1.75 -22.27
N SER A 297 -15.96 2.72 -22.14
CA SER A 297 -16.16 3.46 -20.89
C SER A 297 -16.52 2.51 -19.74
N GLU A 298 -17.40 1.54 -20.01
CA GLU A 298 -17.87 0.54 -19.05
C GLU A 298 -16.73 -0.37 -18.59
N GLU A 299 -15.85 -0.80 -19.49
CA GLU A 299 -14.66 -1.60 -19.13
C GLU A 299 -13.75 -0.83 -18.17
N ARG A 300 -13.44 0.44 -18.46
CA ARG A 300 -12.62 1.28 -17.58
C ARG A 300 -13.26 1.46 -16.20
N MET A 301 -14.55 1.80 -16.17
CA MET A 301 -15.30 1.99 -14.92
C MET A 301 -15.43 0.68 -14.13
N HIS A 302 -15.47 -0.48 -14.79
CA HIS A 302 -15.53 -1.77 -14.11
C HIS A 302 -14.28 -2.03 -13.25
N LEU A 303 -13.11 -1.54 -13.65
CA LEU A 303 -11.86 -1.74 -12.91
C LEU A 303 -11.85 -1.07 -11.54
N ASP A 304 -12.62 0.02 -11.37
CA ASP A 304 -12.81 0.68 -10.07
C ASP A 304 -13.73 -0.14 -9.12
N LYS A 305 -14.48 -1.12 -9.65
CA LYS A 305 -15.23 -2.08 -8.85
C LYS A 305 -14.36 -3.23 -8.33
N VAL A 306 -13.24 -3.52 -9.00
CA VAL A 306 -12.32 -4.61 -8.63
C VAL A 306 -11.49 -4.23 -7.40
N GLU A 307 -10.88 -3.04 -7.41
CA GLU A 307 -10.16 -2.52 -6.26
C GLU A 307 -10.10 -0.98 -6.24
N PRO A 308 -9.97 -0.36 -5.05
CA PRO A 308 -9.95 1.09 -4.93
C PRO A 308 -8.66 1.67 -5.53
N PHE A 309 -8.80 2.72 -6.33
CA PHE A 309 -7.69 3.28 -7.12
C PHE A 309 -7.68 4.81 -7.14
N ASP A 310 -6.49 5.40 -6.93
CA ASP A 310 -6.31 6.86 -7.06
C ASP A 310 -4.87 7.27 -7.48
N GLU A 311 -4.06 6.33 -7.95
CA GLU A 311 -2.69 6.55 -8.42
C GLU A 311 -2.63 6.87 -9.94
N TRP A 312 -3.53 7.73 -10.42
CA TRP A 312 -3.72 8.02 -11.84
C TRP A 312 -2.49 8.66 -12.51
N GLU A 313 -1.82 9.60 -11.84
CA GLU A 313 -0.58 10.21 -12.36
C GLU A 313 0.51 9.15 -12.57
N GLU A 314 0.65 8.21 -11.63
CA GLU A 314 1.65 7.14 -11.71
C GLU A 314 1.30 6.11 -12.79
N PHE A 315 0.02 5.84 -12.99
CA PHE A 315 -0.46 4.93 -14.02
C PHE A 315 -0.29 5.51 -15.43
N ALA A 316 -0.52 6.80 -15.61
CA ALA A 316 -0.20 7.50 -16.85
C ALA A 316 1.32 7.53 -17.11
N LEU A 317 2.13 7.81 -16.10
CA LEU A 317 3.59 7.72 -16.22
C LEU A 317 4.04 6.32 -16.65
N PHE A 318 3.54 5.27 -16.01
CA PHE A 318 3.77 3.90 -16.46
C PHE A 318 3.33 3.69 -17.91
N GLY A 319 2.10 4.10 -18.26
CA GLY A 319 1.54 3.88 -19.58
C GLY A 319 2.32 4.57 -20.71
N CYS A 320 2.84 5.78 -20.47
CA CYS A 320 3.68 6.50 -21.43
C CYS A 320 5.07 5.86 -21.61
N HIS A 321 5.56 5.11 -20.63
CA HIS A 321 6.88 4.46 -20.69
C HIS A 321 6.80 3.00 -21.16
N TYR A 322 5.68 2.59 -21.78
CA TYR A 322 5.51 1.29 -22.41
C TYR A 322 4.80 1.46 -23.75
N THR A 323 5.23 0.72 -24.76
CA THR A 323 4.61 0.69 -26.09
C THR A 323 3.99 -0.67 -26.39
N LEU A 324 2.87 -0.66 -27.11
CA LEU A 324 2.40 -1.78 -27.90
C LEU A 324 2.65 -1.44 -29.38
N LEU A 325 3.43 -2.26 -30.06
CA LEU A 325 3.70 -2.12 -31.49
C LEU A 325 3.20 -3.35 -32.23
N GLU A 326 2.47 -3.10 -33.31
CA GLU A 326 2.01 -4.09 -34.27
C GLU A 326 2.73 -3.87 -35.60
N ALA A 327 3.34 -4.91 -36.15
CA ALA A 327 3.99 -4.87 -37.45
C ALA A 327 3.54 -6.04 -38.33
N SER A 328 3.46 -5.81 -39.63
CA SER A 328 3.17 -6.82 -40.64
C SER A 328 3.97 -6.54 -41.91
N ASN A 329 4.57 -7.58 -42.47
CA ASN A 329 5.33 -7.45 -43.73
C ASN A 329 4.43 -7.48 -44.98
N VAL A 330 3.16 -7.83 -44.79
CA VAL A 330 2.07 -7.61 -45.73
C VAL A 330 1.09 -6.56 -45.17
N PRO A 331 0.41 -5.77 -46.00
CA PRO A 331 -0.56 -4.77 -45.52
C PRO A 331 -1.62 -5.42 -44.61
N LEU A 332 -1.84 -4.82 -43.43
CA LEU A 332 -2.90 -5.29 -42.53
C LEU A 332 -4.28 -4.96 -43.12
N PRO A 333 -5.26 -5.88 -43.05
CA PRO A 333 -6.60 -5.66 -43.60
C PRO A 333 -7.41 -4.59 -42.83
N THR A 334 -7.05 -4.33 -41.57
CA THR A 334 -7.69 -3.29 -40.76
C THR A 334 -7.15 -1.90 -41.12
N PRO A 335 -8.03 -0.90 -41.34
CA PRO A 335 -7.60 0.49 -41.51
C PRO A 335 -6.68 0.91 -40.37
N ARG A 336 -5.74 1.82 -40.62
CA ARG A 336 -5.08 2.49 -39.50
C ARG A 336 -6.15 3.21 -38.70
N PRO A 337 -6.27 2.98 -37.38
CA PRO A 337 -7.12 3.83 -36.58
C PRO A 337 -6.68 5.28 -36.82
N PRO A 338 -7.63 6.23 -36.92
CA PRO A 338 -7.27 7.62 -37.10
C PRO A 338 -6.29 7.97 -35.99
N TYR A 339 -5.14 8.52 -36.38
CA TYR A 339 -4.14 8.99 -35.45
C TYR A 339 -4.88 9.96 -34.51
N THR A 340 -5.12 9.56 -33.25
CA THR A 340 -5.62 10.50 -32.25
C THR A 340 -4.46 11.41 -32.01
N ALA A 341 -4.43 12.51 -32.78
CA ALA A 341 -3.32 13.42 -32.94
C ALA A 341 -2.35 13.31 -31.76
N THR A 342 -1.25 12.57 -31.95
CA THR A 342 -0.01 12.96 -31.28
C THR A 342 0.06 14.43 -31.59
N VAL A 343 0.00 15.27 -30.56
CA VAL A 343 0.25 16.69 -30.69
C VAL A 343 1.55 16.73 -31.49
N ALA A 344 1.44 17.04 -32.78
CA ALA A 344 2.59 17.15 -33.62
C ALA A 344 3.37 18.27 -32.94
N ALA A 345 4.50 17.90 -32.35
CA ALA A 345 5.53 18.86 -32.12
C ALA A 345 5.73 19.60 -33.46
N ASP A 346 5.86 20.92 -33.36
CA ASP A 346 6.19 21.82 -34.46
C ASP A 346 5.00 22.43 -35.22
N SER A 347 4.21 23.24 -34.52
CA SER A 347 4.23 24.69 -34.77
C SER A 347 3.44 25.41 -33.70
N PRO A 348 4.09 26.14 -32.76
CA PRO A 348 3.36 27.17 -32.03
C PRO A 348 2.80 28.13 -33.08
N ARG A 349 1.48 28.40 -33.05
CA ARG A 349 0.99 29.66 -33.63
C ARG A 349 1.88 30.76 -33.04
N LYS A 350 2.31 31.71 -33.88
CA LYS A 350 2.96 32.92 -33.39
C LYS A 350 2.04 33.52 -32.32
N ALA A 351 2.41 33.38 -31.05
CA ALA A 351 1.86 34.22 -30.02
C ALA A 351 2.29 35.65 -30.39
N ASP A 352 1.34 36.58 -30.41
CA ASP A 352 1.63 37.99 -30.60
C ASP A 352 2.39 38.58 -29.38
N SER A 353 2.52 37.80 -28.28
CA SER A 353 3.26 38.13 -27.06
C SER A 353 4.57 37.33 -26.91
N GLU A 354 5.61 37.96 -26.35
CA GLU A 354 6.85 37.24 -26.03
C GLU A 354 6.62 36.21 -24.91
N PRO A 355 7.24 35.01 -25.00
CA PRO A 355 7.10 33.99 -23.97
C PRO A 355 7.71 34.47 -22.65
N LEU A 356 7.00 34.20 -21.54
CA LEU A 356 7.47 34.54 -20.20
C LEU A 356 8.84 33.89 -19.94
N LYS A 357 9.86 34.72 -19.68
CA LYS A 357 11.25 34.28 -19.45
C LYS A 357 11.50 34.07 -17.97
N GLY A 358 12.38 33.13 -17.64
CA GLY A 358 12.78 32.90 -16.26
C GLY A 358 13.90 31.89 -16.10
N LYS A 359 14.26 31.63 -14.85
CA LYS A 359 15.29 30.65 -14.48
C LYS A 359 14.77 29.78 -13.34
N MET A 360 14.93 28.46 -13.48
CA MET A 360 14.65 27.49 -12.43
C MET A 360 15.92 27.13 -11.67
N GLU A 361 15.87 27.21 -10.34
CA GLU A 361 16.96 26.85 -9.44
C GLU A 361 16.50 25.77 -8.45
N TYR A 362 17.36 24.79 -8.19
CA TYR A 362 17.08 23.68 -7.28
C TYR A 362 17.87 23.84 -5.98
N THR A 363 17.16 23.77 -4.85
CA THR A 363 17.76 23.76 -3.51
C THR A 363 17.48 22.43 -2.84
N GLU A 364 18.52 21.61 -2.64
CA GLU A 364 18.40 20.34 -1.91
C GLU A 364 18.20 20.58 -0.40
N SER A 365 17.29 19.83 0.21
CA SER A 365 17.07 19.90 1.66
C SER A 365 18.24 19.25 2.42
N ALA A 366 18.84 19.95 3.38
CA ALA A 366 19.98 19.47 4.17
C ALA A 366 19.68 18.24 5.07
N LYS A 367 18.42 17.82 5.19
CA LYS A 367 17.91 16.64 5.92
C LYS A 367 16.77 16.00 5.12
N ALA A 368 16.30 14.81 5.46
CA ALA A 368 15.12 14.16 4.83
C ALA A 368 13.78 14.92 5.01
N GLY A 369 13.80 16.20 5.38
CA GLY A 369 12.65 17.09 5.47
C GLY A 369 12.29 17.69 4.11
N GLY A 370 11.05 18.19 3.98
CA GLY A 370 10.54 18.71 2.71
C GLY A 370 10.10 17.62 1.72
N ILE A 371 10.19 16.34 2.09
CA ILE A 371 9.83 15.20 1.23
C ILE A 371 8.37 14.80 1.50
N ARG A 372 7.48 15.26 0.62
CA ARG A 372 6.07 14.86 0.60
C ARG A 372 5.46 14.99 -0.79
N ARG A 373 4.33 14.32 -1.01
CA ARG A 373 3.48 14.48 -2.21
C ARG A 373 2.00 14.50 -1.83
N PHE A 374 1.17 15.11 -2.66
CA PHE A 374 -0.27 15.33 -2.42
C PHE A 374 -0.57 16.14 -1.14
N GLY A 375 0.36 17.02 -0.77
CA GLY A 375 0.14 18.07 0.22
C GLY A 375 -0.51 19.31 -0.42
N ALA A 376 -0.74 20.34 0.40
CA ALA A 376 -1.31 21.60 -0.04
C ALA A 376 -0.48 22.78 0.47
N SER A 377 -0.32 23.78 -0.40
CA SER A 377 0.41 25.02 -0.10
C SER A 377 -0.37 25.89 0.88
N LEU A 378 0.31 26.54 1.81
CA LEU A 378 -0.27 27.52 2.73
C LEU A 378 0.70 28.68 2.97
N SER A 379 0.19 29.90 3.16
CA SER A 379 1.04 31.02 3.55
C SER A 379 1.19 31.10 5.07
N VAL A 380 2.39 31.32 5.56
CA VAL A 380 2.70 31.43 6.99
C VAL A 380 3.27 32.82 7.24
N LYS A 381 2.69 33.58 8.19
CA LYS A 381 3.27 34.86 8.62
C LYS A 381 4.51 34.59 9.48
N GLY A 382 5.63 35.24 9.17
CA GLY A 382 6.78 35.31 10.06
C GLY A 382 6.53 36.28 11.22
N GLY A 383 7.07 36.01 12.41
CA GLY A 383 7.02 36.95 13.54
C GLY A 383 7.96 38.16 13.35
N ASN A 384 7.64 39.32 13.94
CA ASN A 384 8.51 40.51 14.02
C ASN A 384 9.25 40.91 12.73
N GLY A 385 8.53 41.27 11.66
CA GLY A 385 9.16 41.80 10.43
C GLY A 385 9.95 40.77 9.62
N CYS A 386 9.74 39.47 9.85
CA CYS A 386 10.34 38.36 9.13
C CYS A 386 9.65 38.12 7.77
N PRO A 387 10.39 37.75 6.70
CA PRO A 387 9.90 37.58 5.33
C PRO A 387 8.78 36.53 5.14
N ASP A 388 8.21 36.50 3.92
CA ASP A 388 7.19 35.55 3.48
C ASP A 388 7.62 34.10 3.74
N LEU A 389 6.90 33.36 4.58
CA LEU A 389 7.11 31.92 4.75
C LEU A 389 6.03 31.15 3.98
N LYS A 390 6.43 30.08 3.30
CA LYS A 390 5.51 29.17 2.61
C LYS A 390 5.52 27.81 3.27
N GLY A 391 4.35 27.23 3.46
CA GLY A 391 4.16 25.92 4.06
C GLY A 391 3.59 24.90 3.07
N ASN A 392 3.89 23.63 3.27
CA ASN A 392 3.24 22.51 2.59
C ASN A 392 2.66 21.54 3.63
N PHE A 393 1.33 21.50 3.76
CA PHE A 393 0.62 20.74 4.79
C PHE A 393 0.13 19.38 4.29
N GLY A 394 0.14 18.40 5.19
CA GLY A 394 -0.40 17.07 4.97
C GLY A 394 0.28 16.30 3.83
N GLY A 395 -0.47 15.41 3.18
CA GLY A 395 0.03 14.59 2.07
C GLY A 395 0.64 13.27 2.52
N MET A 396 1.42 12.66 1.63
CA MET A 396 2.13 11.39 1.82
C MET A 396 3.63 11.66 1.91
N GLY A 397 4.23 11.33 3.06
CA GLY A 397 5.68 11.29 3.23
C GLY A 397 6.26 9.93 2.82
N VAL A 398 7.49 9.66 3.23
CA VAL A 398 8.22 8.43 2.84
C VAL A 398 7.50 7.15 3.29
N ASN A 399 6.94 7.14 4.50
CA ASN A 399 6.39 5.94 5.12
C ASN A 399 4.91 6.03 5.48
N ASN A 400 4.36 7.24 5.65
CA ASN A 400 3.02 7.45 6.16
C ASN A 400 2.41 8.76 5.61
N ARG A 401 1.11 8.92 5.83
CA ARG A 401 0.44 10.20 5.63
C ARG A 401 0.83 11.15 6.74
N LEU A 402 0.96 12.42 6.40
CA LEU A 402 1.45 13.46 7.29
C LEU A 402 0.28 14.33 7.78
N GLY A 403 0.42 14.83 9.00
CA GLY A 403 -0.39 15.92 9.57
C GLY A 403 0.48 17.13 9.95
N SER A 404 1.71 17.15 9.46
CA SER A 404 2.71 18.19 9.68
C SER A 404 2.74 19.21 8.54
N ILE A 405 3.41 20.35 8.75
CA ILE A 405 3.69 21.37 7.75
C ILE A 405 5.20 21.41 7.47
N ASP A 406 5.64 21.34 6.23
CA ASP A 406 7.01 21.70 5.85
C ASP A 406 7.08 23.19 5.52
N ILE A 407 8.00 23.94 6.15
CA ILE A 407 8.16 25.39 6.01
C ILE A 407 9.38 25.69 5.13
N PHE A 408 9.22 26.67 4.25
CA PHE A 408 10.23 27.15 3.30
C PHE A 408 10.41 28.67 3.46
N THR A 409 11.64 29.14 3.20
CA THR A 409 12.04 30.55 3.27
C THR A 409 13.00 30.91 2.15
N ASP A 410 12.99 32.16 1.72
CA ASP A 410 13.88 32.76 0.73
C ASP A 410 15.04 33.56 1.33
N ALA A 411 15.15 33.72 2.66
CA ALA A 411 16.17 34.57 3.28
C ALA A 411 17.42 33.81 3.76
N SER A 412 18.61 34.30 3.40
CA SER A 412 19.94 33.84 3.82
C SER A 412 20.25 33.94 5.32
N GLN A 413 19.34 34.51 6.13
CA GLN A 413 19.47 34.63 7.57
C GLN A 413 18.68 33.53 8.29
N GLY A 414 19.24 32.31 8.31
CA GLY A 414 18.85 31.21 9.20
C GLY A 414 19.16 31.49 10.68
N GLY A 415 18.73 32.64 11.18
CA GLY A 415 19.15 33.23 12.45
C GLY A 415 18.00 33.76 13.31
N SER A 416 16.84 33.10 13.31
CA SER A 416 15.87 33.29 14.39
C SER A 416 15.02 32.04 14.56
N THR A 417 15.23 31.33 15.67
CA THR A 417 14.34 30.28 16.17
C THR A 417 13.03 30.93 16.64
N SER A 418 12.22 31.42 15.71
CA SER A 418 10.82 31.68 16.01
C SER A 418 10.13 30.31 16.09
N PRO A 419 9.42 29.98 17.18
CA PRO A 419 8.72 28.70 17.27
C PRO A 419 7.71 28.66 16.11
N GLY A 420 7.91 27.72 15.19
CA GLY A 420 6.91 27.45 14.15
C GLY A 420 5.54 27.13 14.76
N PRO A 421 4.46 27.15 13.97
CA PRO A 421 3.08 26.96 14.41
C PRO A 421 2.91 25.89 15.51
N THR A 422 2.29 26.22 16.63
CA THR A 422 1.88 25.20 17.62
C THR A 422 0.53 24.63 17.19
N LEU A 423 0.52 23.43 16.59
CA LEU A 423 -0.68 22.79 16.09
C LEU A 423 -1.58 22.24 17.23
N ARG A 424 -2.34 23.10 17.92
CA ARG A 424 -3.43 22.64 18.82
C ARG A 424 -4.66 22.29 17.99
N GLY A 425 -5.26 21.13 18.26
CA GLY A 425 -6.46 20.65 17.56
C GLY A 425 -6.23 20.42 16.06
N LYS A 426 -5.20 19.63 15.67
CA LYS A 426 -4.85 19.49 14.25
C LYS A 426 -5.82 18.58 13.47
N PRO A 427 -5.99 18.80 12.15
CA PRO A 427 -6.64 17.85 11.27
C PRO A 427 -5.92 16.50 11.26
N GLU A 428 -6.67 15.39 11.17
CA GLU A 428 -6.09 14.06 10.98
C GLU A 428 -5.23 13.97 9.71
N THR A 429 -4.29 13.00 9.69
CA THR A 429 -3.39 12.78 8.54
C THR A 429 -4.19 12.46 7.27
N ARG A 430 -3.92 13.19 6.18
CA ARG A 430 -4.72 13.12 4.95
C ARG A 430 -3.90 13.52 3.73
N MET A 431 -4.39 13.16 2.55
CA MET A 431 -3.83 13.59 1.27
C MET A 431 -4.95 14.00 0.31
N CYS A 432 -4.61 14.71 -0.76
CA CYS A 432 -5.56 15.14 -1.79
C CYS A 432 -6.71 16.01 -1.26
N HIS A 433 -6.44 16.79 -0.22
CA HIS A 433 -7.29 17.87 0.29
C HIS A 433 -6.93 19.17 -0.44
N THR A 434 -7.77 20.21 -0.32
CA THR A 434 -7.37 21.57 -0.68
C THR A 434 -7.10 22.38 0.58
N LEU A 435 -6.24 23.39 0.45
CA LEU A 435 -6.00 24.39 1.46
C LEU A 435 -6.04 25.73 0.73
N THR A 436 -7.14 26.46 0.93
CA THR A 436 -7.49 27.64 0.12
C THR A 436 -7.25 28.90 0.94
N GLU A 437 -6.47 29.83 0.41
CA GLU A 437 -6.13 31.08 1.07
C GLU A 437 -7.30 32.07 1.11
N ILE A 438 -7.64 32.60 2.29
CA ILE A 438 -8.77 33.51 2.51
C ILE A 438 -8.26 34.84 3.09
N GLY A 439 -7.32 35.46 2.37
CA GLY A 439 -6.71 36.74 2.74
C GLY A 439 -5.86 36.68 4.02
N ASP A 440 -5.93 37.73 4.83
CA ASP A 440 -5.18 37.84 6.09
C ASP A 440 -5.72 36.95 7.22
N CYS A 441 -6.99 36.54 7.11
CA CYS A 441 -7.71 35.81 8.14
C CYS A 441 -7.21 34.37 8.31
N GLY A 442 -6.64 33.77 7.26
CA GLY A 442 -6.21 32.39 7.31
C GLY A 442 -6.51 31.61 6.04
N SER A 443 -6.44 30.29 6.14
CA SER A 443 -6.67 29.41 5.01
C SER A 443 -7.57 28.24 5.40
N LEU A 444 -8.53 27.89 4.54
CA LEU A 444 -9.51 26.83 4.78
C LEU A 444 -9.04 25.52 4.16
N LEU A 445 -8.87 24.51 5.01
CA LEU A 445 -8.70 23.12 4.62
C LEU A 445 -10.07 22.48 4.41
N VAL A 446 -10.23 21.79 3.28
CA VAL A 446 -11.46 21.06 2.94
C VAL A 446 -11.12 19.61 2.60
N GLY A 447 -11.79 18.68 3.29
CA GLY A 447 -11.83 17.27 2.97
C GLY A 447 -10.45 16.58 2.87
N GLY A 448 -10.28 15.76 1.83
CA GLY A 448 -9.13 14.87 1.64
C GLY A 448 -9.51 13.41 1.84
N ARG A 449 -8.51 12.52 1.89
CA ARG A 449 -8.73 11.09 2.10
C ARG A 449 -7.64 10.37 2.90
N SER A 450 -8.05 9.29 3.57
CA SER A 450 -7.14 8.28 4.17
C SER A 450 -6.98 7.03 3.31
N SER A 451 -7.91 6.73 2.41
CA SER A 451 -7.77 5.75 1.33
C SER A 451 -8.70 6.15 0.19
N PRO A 452 -8.58 5.60 -1.04
CA PRO A 452 -9.47 5.98 -2.14
C PRO A 452 -10.98 5.82 -1.85
N ASP A 453 -11.36 4.93 -0.93
CA ASP A 453 -12.76 4.74 -0.48
C ASP A 453 -13.11 5.44 0.85
N LYS A 454 -12.15 6.15 1.44
CA LYS A 454 -12.32 6.85 2.72
C LYS A 454 -12.02 8.33 2.55
N ALA A 455 -12.91 9.01 1.84
CA ALA A 455 -12.95 10.47 1.81
C ALA A 455 -13.33 11.02 3.20
N VAL A 456 -12.87 12.23 3.50
CA VAL A 456 -13.15 12.93 4.76
C VAL A 456 -13.99 14.18 4.46
N ALA A 457 -14.91 14.51 5.36
CA ALA A 457 -15.81 15.66 5.25
C ALA A 457 -15.42 16.84 6.17
N ASP A 458 -14.51 16.63 7.12
CA ASP A 458 -14.16 17.69 8.06
C ASP A 458 -13.40 18.82 7.38
N CYS A 459 -13.65 20.02 7.88
CA CYS A 459 -13.05 21.25 7.40
C CYS A 459 -12.41 22.00 8.56
N TRP A 460 -11.30 22.68 8.27
CA TRP A 460 -10.51 23.35 9.29
C TRP A 460 -10.01 24.68 8.78
N LEU A 461 -10.08 25.71 9.61
CA LEU A 461 -9.52 27.02 9.32
C LEU A 461 -8.18 27.18 10.05
N TYR A 462 -7.12 27.42 9.29
CA TYR A 462 -5.82 27.79 9.84
C TYR A 462 -5.72 29.30 9.99
N SER A 463 -5.54 29.80 11.21
CA SER A 463 -5.31 31.23 11.46
C SER A 463 -3.83 31.58 11.29
N LYS A 464 -3.55 32.54 10.41
CA LYS A 464 -2.19 33.08 10.22
C LYS A 464 -1.67 33.91 11.38
N LEU A 465 -2.58 34.49 12.17
CA LEU A 465 -2.23 35.39 13.28
C LEU A 465 -1.85 34.60 14.53
N SER A 466 -2.65 33.59 14.87
CA SER A 466 -2.45 32.76 16.06
C SER A 466 -1.72 31.45 15.76
N HIS A 467 -1.52 31.11 14.48
CA HIS A 467 -0.90 29.87 14.04
C HIS A 467 -1.62 28.60 14.55
N THR A 468 -2.93 28.67 14.71
CA THR A 468 -3.78 27.60 15.24
C THR A 468 -4.79 27.08 14.21
N TRP A 469 -5.19 25.82 14.34
CA TRP A 469 -6.29 25.23 13.59
C TRP A 469 -7.61 25.32 14.38
N GLU A 470 -8.68 25.68 13.69
CA GLU A 470 -10.05 25.73 14.21
C GLU A 470 -10.93 24.80 13.36
N ARG A 471 -11.61 23.82 13.97
CA ARG A 471 -12.57 22.98 13.24
C ARG A 471 -13.80 23.82 12.92
N VAL A 472 -14.24 23.80 11.66
CA VAL A 472 -15.44 24.49 11.20
C VAL A 472 -16.49 23.49 10.70
N ASP A 473 -17.55 23.94 10.04
CA ASP A 473 -18.60 23.08 9.50
C ASP A 473 -18.03 22.05 8.52
N ASP A 474 -18.43 20.79 8.69
CA ASP A 474 -18.09 19.72 7.76
C ASP A 474 -18.79 19.95 6.40
N ILE A 475 -18.09 19.72 5.30
CA ILE A 475 -18.71 19.80 3.97
C ILE A 475 -19.78 18.70 3.85
N PRO A 476 -20.98 18.96 3.30
CA PRO A 476 -22.10 17.99 3.34
C PRO A 476 -21.80 16.63 2.71
N VAL A 477 -20.87 16.58 1.75
CA VAL A 477 -20.40 15.34 1.11
C VAL A 477 -18.88 15.26 1.20
N ALA A 478 -18.39 14.27 1.94
CA ALA A 478 -16.96 13.93 2.05
C ALA A 478 -16.33 13.82 0.67
N ARG A 479 -15.17 14.46 0.47
CA ARG A 479 -14.53 14.53 -0.85
C ARG A 479 -13.03 14.70 -0.82
N TYR A 480 -12.37 14.22 -1.88
CA TYR A 480 -10.95 14.44 -2.16
C TYR A 480 -10.73 14.73 -3.65
N ARG A 481 -9.57 15.30 -4.02
CA ARG A 481 -9.28 15.78 -5.39
C ARG A 481 -10.39 16.68 -5.96
N HIS A 482 -11.02 17.49 -5.11
CA HIS A 482 -11.95 18.52 -5.55
C HIS A 482 -11.19 19.79 -5.92
N SER A 483 -11.85 20.69 -6.62
CA SER A 483 -11.32 22.02 -6.91
C SER A 483 -11.90 22.99 -5.89
N ALA A 484 -11.08 23.94 -5.43
CA ALA A 484 -11.49 24.98 -4.49
C ALA A 484 -10.95 26.34 -4.93
N PHE A 485 -11.75 27.39 -4.72
CA PHE A 485 -11.44 28.76 -5.13
C PHE A 485 -11.90 29.75 -4.05
N ALA A 486 -11.05 30.72 -3.69
CA ALA A 486 -11.40 31.77 -2.75
C ALA A 486 -11.97 32.99 -3.49
N LEU A 487 -13.03 33.56 -2.93
CA LEU A 487 -13.62 34.83 -3.37
C LEU A 487 -13.06 36.00 -2.56
N ASP A 488 -13.14 37.21 -3.11
CA ASP A 488 -12.60 38.43 -2.49
C ASP A 488 -13.22 38.75 -1.12
N ASP A 489 -14.46 38.31 -0.88
CA ASP A 489 -15.16 38.49 0.40
C ASP A 489 -14.81 37.43 1.46
N GLY A 490 -13.88 36.53 1.15
CA GLY A 490 -13.41 35.48 2.03
C GLY A 490 -14.28 34.22 2.08
N SER A 491 -15.23 34.07 1.16
CA SER A 491 -15.96 32.81 0.99
C SER A 491 -15.18 31.85 0.09
N VAL A 492 -15.42 30.53 0.21
CA VAL A 492 -14.71 29.51 -0.59
C VAL A 492 -15.70 28.67 -1.38
N LEU A 493 -15.51 28.64 -2.70
CA LEU A 493 -16.27 27.82 -3.63
C LEU A 493 -15.56 26.46 -3.80
N VAL A 494 -16.29 25.36 -3.68
CA VAL A 494 -15.78 23.99 -3.83
C VAL A 494 -16.65 23.22 -4.81
N THR A 495 -16.02 22.55 -5.79
CA THR A 495 -16.73 21.76 -6.80
C THR A 495 -16.06 20.43 -7.13
N GLY A 496 -16.87 19.44 -7.48
CA GLY A 496 -16.42 18.14 -7.97
C GLY A 496 -15.64 17.32 -6.94
N GLY A 497 -14.69 16.51 -7.43
CA GLY A 497 -13.92 15.58 -6.61
C GLY A 497 -14.55 14.19 -6.52
N LYS A 498 -14.01 13.35 -5.64
CA LYS A 498 -14.47 11.97 -5.42
C LYS A 498 -14.91 11.77 -3.97
N LYS A 499 -16.02 11.06 -3.78
CA LYS A 499 -16.47 10.55 -2.48
C LYS A 499 -15.83 9.21 -2.13
N ASP A 500 -15.61 8.38 -3.14
CA ASP A 500 -14.99 7.07 -3.06
C ASP A 500 -14.35 6.72 -4.40
N SER A 501 -13.76 5.53 -4.54
CA SER A 501 -13.08 5.13 -5.78
C SER A 501 -13.99 5.09 -7.02
N LYS A 502 -15.31 5.05 -6.86
CA LYS A 502 -16.29 4.80 -7.92
C LYS A 502 -17.16 6.03 -8.24
N THR A 503 -17.23 6.98 -7.31
CA THR A 503 -18.20 8.08 -7.35
C THR A 503 -17.51 9.43 -7.53
N VAL A 504 -17.64 9.98 -8.75
CA VAL A 504 -17.27 11.37 -9.07
C VAL A 504 -18.45 12.29 -8.80
N LEU A 505 -18.19 13.34 -8.02
CA LEU A 505 -19.16 14.34 -7.60
C LEU A 505 -19.32 15.44 -8.67
N ARG A 506 -20.46 16.13 -8.64
CA ARG A 506 -20.83 17.22 -9.56
C ARG A 506 -21.47 18.41 -8.84
N ASP A 507 -21.58 18.31 -7.53
CA ASP A 507 -22.15 19.33 -6.66
C ASP A 507 -21.15 20.47 -6.48
N THR A 508 -21.68 21.65 -6.19
CA THR A 508 -20.89 22.86 -5.94
C THR A 508 -21.41 23.50 -4.67
N PHE A 509 -20.49 23.78 -3.74
CA PHE A 509 -20.82 24.40 -2.46
C PHE A 509 -20.03 25.69 -2.27
N LEU A 510 -20.69 26.67 -1.67
CA LEU A 510 -20.06 27.88 -1.16
C LEU A 510 -20.00 27.81 0.37
N TRP A 511 -18.80 27.89 0.92
CA TRP A 511 -18.59 28.08 2.35
C TRP A 511 -18.42 29.55 2.69
N ASN A 512 -19.06 29.97 3.76
CA ASN A 512 -18.85 31.28 4.37
C ASN A 512 -18.82 31.12 5.89
N ARG A 513 -17.90 31.80 6.59
CA ARG A 513 -17.73 31.65 8.05
C ARG A 513 -19.00 31.94 8.84
N GLN A 514 -19.84 32.87 8.39
CA GLN A 514 -21.07 33.25 9.10
C GLN A 514 -22.23 32.29 8.85
N THR A 515 -22.28 31.64 7.68
CA THR A 515 -23.45 30.84 7.27
C THR A 515 -23.16 29.36 7.03
N GLY A 516 -21.91 28.92 7.19
CA GLY A 516 -21.47 27.57 6.86
C GLY A 516 -21.55 27.27 5.37
N TRP A 517 -21.72 25.98 5.04
CA TRP A 517 -21.86 25.49 3.67
C TRP A 517 -23.27 25.69 3.11
N LYS A 518 -23.36 26.21 1.88
CA LYS A 518 -24.58 26.28 1.09
C LYS A 518 -24.35 25.66 -0.28
N GLU A 519 -25.27 24.82 -0.73
CA GLU A 519 -25.23 24.29 -2.09
C GLU A 519 -25.60 25.40 -3.08
N CYS A 520 -24.85 25.54 -4.16
CA CYS A 520 -25.18 26.43 -5.26
C CYS A 520 -26.19 25.74 -6.18
N LEU A 521 -27.38 26.33 -6.33
CA LEU A 521 -28.35 25.87 -7.32
C LEU A 521 -27.75 26.03 -8.73
N THR A 522 -28.15 25.17 -9.66
CA THR A 522 -27.60 25.20 -11.02
C THR A 522 -28.70 25.52 -12.01
N ASP A 523 -28.44 26.52 -12.85
CA ASP A 523 -29.49 27.16 -13.65
C ASP A 523 -29.71 26.47 -15.02
N GLN A 524 -28.89 25.48 -15.41
CA GLN A 524 -28.95 24.75 -16.70
C GLN A 524 -28.55 23.26 -16.60
N ASP A 525 -28.81 22.48 -17.65
CA ASP A 525 -28.75 21.00 -17.71
C ASP A 525 -27.34 20.34 -17.68
N GLY A 526 -26.27 21.13 -17.61
CA GLY A 526 -24.88 20.62 -17.62
C GLY A 526 -24.13 20.88 -16.31
N LYS A 527 -23.51 19.84 -15.73
CA LYS A 527 -22.53 19.99 -14.63
C LYS A 527 -21.25 19.25 -14.99
N PRO A 528 -20.06 19.86 -14.83
CA PRO A 528 -18.81 19.14 -15.03
C PRO A 528 -18.71 18.00 -14.02
N LYS A 529 -18.49 16.79 -14.52
CA LYS A 529 -18.36 15.57 -13.71
C LYS A 529 -16.92 15.05 -13.76
N VAL A 530 -16.02 15.84 -13.17
CA VAL A 530 -14.57 15.61 -13.15
C VAL A 530 -14.01 15.71 -11.74
N PHE A 531 -12.84 15.13 -11.52
CA PHE A 531 -12.06 15.29 -10.30
C PHE A 531 -10.61 15.67 -10.63
N GLY A 532 -9.97 16.44 -9.75
CA GLY A 532 -8.59 16.93 -9.92
C GLY A 532 -8.45 17.93 -11.08
N ALA A 533 -9.51 18.67 -11.39
CA ALA A 533 -9.51 19.72 -12.40
C ALA A 533 -8.93 21.03 -11.84
N LEU A 534 -8.42 21.87 -12.74
CA LEU A 534 -7.99 23.22 -12.44
C LEU A 534 -9.21 24.14 -12.45
N MET A 535 -9.41 24.92 -11.40
CA MET A 535 -10.45 25.95 -11.32
C MET A 535 -9.76 27.30 -11.29
N ILE A 536 -9.83 28.03 -12.40
CA ILE A 536 -9.03 29.23 -12.71
C ILE A 536 -9.97 30.41 -12.81
N SER A 537 -9.61 31.56 -12.24
CA SER A 537 -10.42 32.79 -12.32
C SER A 537 -10.16 33.53 -13.63
N ASP A 538 -11.20 34.17 -14.16
CA ASP A 538 -11.00 35.32 -15.04
C ASP A 538 -10.81 36.59 -14.18
N VAL A 539 -10.04 37.56 -14.66
CA VAL A 539 -9.72 38.84 -13.98
C VAL A 539 -10.92 39.81 -14.03
N THR A 540 -12.03 39.42 -14.64
CA THR A 540 -13.23 40.25 -14.89
C THR A 540 -14.28 40.19 -13.77
N SER A 541 -13.88 39.97 -12.51
CA SER A 541 -14.81 40.03 -11.37
C SER A 541 -15.45 41.43 -11.26
N THR A 542 -16.73 41.53 -11.59
CA THR A 542 -17.54 42.71 -11.25
C THR A 542 -17.98 42.59 -9.79
N THR A 543 -18.45 43.68 -9.19
CA THR A 543 -18.93 43.67 -7.80
C THR A 543 -20.11 42.71 -7.54
N SER A 544 -20.78 42.20 -8.59
CA SER A 544 -21.97 41.34 -8.48
C SER A 544 -21.79 39.91 -9.00
N THR A 545 -20.78 39.62 -9.82
CA THR A 545 -20.55 38.29 -10.43
C THR A 545 -19.07 37.92 -10.45
N THR A 546 -18.75 36.72 -9.98
CA THR A 546 -17.41 36.10 -10.12
C THR A 546 -17.47 34.97 -11.12
N SER A 547 -16.51 34.90 -12.04
CA SER A 547 -16.46 33.91 -13.12
C SER A 547 -15.07 33.35 -13.36
N GLY A 548 -15.00 32.26 -14.11
CA GLY A 548 -13.74 31.66 -14.52
C GLY A 548 -13.93 30.39 -15.32
N PHE A 549 -12.89 29.55 -15.35
CA PHE A 549 -12.86 28.29 -16.10
C PHE A 549 -12.59 27.10 -15.19
N LEU A 550 -13.14 25.95 -15.56
CA LEU A 550 -12.79 24.64 -15.03
C LEU A 550 -12.24 23.78 -16.17
N VAL A 551 -10.99 23.35 -16.01
CA VAL A 551 -10.22 22.73 -17.11
C VAL A 551 -9.50 21.47 -16.65
N GLY A 552 -9.49 20.47 -17.52
CA GLY A 552 -8.85 19.18 -17.25
C GLY A 552 -9.58 18.38 -16.17
N GLY A 553 -8.80 17.73 -15.32
CA GLY A 553 -9.30 16.71 -14.40
C GLY A 553 -9.56 15.37 -15.07
N MET A 554 -10.01 14.41 -14.30
CA MET A 554 -10.33 13.06 -14.77
C MET A 554 -11.84 12.86 -14.80
N SER A 555 -12.33 12.33 -15.91
CA SER A 555 -13.72 11.92 -16.11
C SER A 555 -14.08 10.69 -15.26
N THR A 556 -15.37 10.37 -15.20
CA THR A 556 -15.85 9.19 -14.47
C THR A 556 -15.30 7.87 -15.04
N ASP A 557 -15.00 7.82 -16.35
CA ASP A 557 -14.42 6.65 -17.00
C ASP A 557 -12.88 6.63 -16.98
N GLY A 558 -12.25 7.51 -16.21
CA GLY A 558 -10.81 7.47 -15.99
C GLY A 558 -9.98 8.03 -17.14
N ARG A 559 -10.49 9.00 -17.91
CA ARG A 559 -9.73 9.74 -18.93
C ARG A 559 -9.47 11.16 -18.45
N VAL A 560 -8.37 11.77 -18.89
CA VAL A 560 -8.18 13.21 -18.73
C VAL A 560 -9.23 13.93 -19.58
N SER A 561 -10.03 14.79 -18.96
CA SER A 561 -11.08 15.54 -19.61
C SER A 561 -10.49 16.58 -20.56
N THR A 562 -11.02 16.62 -21.78
CA THR A 562 -10.71 17.63 -22.80
C THR A 562 -11.84 18.65 -22.96
N ASP A 563 -12.83 18.61 -22.06
CA ASP A 563 -13.94 19.56 -22.07
C ASP A 563 -13.49 20.87 -21.40
N LEU A 564 -13.86 22.00 -22.00
CA LEU A 564 -13.65 23.33 -21.43
C LEU A 564 -14.98 23.85 -20.86
N TRP A 565 -14.98 24.19 -19.58
CA TRP A 565 -16.15 24.73 -18.88
C TRP A 565 -15.86 26.13 -18.38
N SER A 566 -16.78 27.08 -18.59
CA SER A 566 -16.81 28.32 -17.82
C SER A 566 -17.86 28.25 -16.71
N TRP A 567 -17.63 29.00 -15.63
CA TRP A 567 -18.54 29.13 -14.51
C TRP A 567 -18.81 30.59 -14.18
N GLU A 568 -20.03 30.90 -13.77
CA GLU A 568 -20.47 32.22 -13.31
C GLU A 568 -21.25 32.05 -12.01
N LEU A 569 -20.77 32.66 -10.91
CA LEU A 569 -21.40 32.61 -9.59
C LEU A 569 -22.29 33.84 -9.37
N HIS A 570 -23.56 33.60 -9.05
CA HIS A 570 -24.55 34.63 -8.71
C HIS A 570 -24.83 34.62 -7.20
N LYS A 571 -24.17 35.52 -6.47
CA LYS A 571 -24.21 35.56 -4.99
C LYS A 571 -25.36 36.40 -4.41
N TYR A 572 -25.71 37.51 -5.07
CA TYR A 572 -26.66 38.51 -4.55
C TYR A 572 -28.07 38.40 -5.13
N THR A 573 -28.35 37.30 -5.84
CA THR A 573 -29.69 36.94 -6.30
C THR A 573 -30.53 36.40 -5.14
N ARG A 574 -31.85 36.26 -5.35
CA ARG A 574 -32.80 35.76 -4.34
C ARG A 574 -32.43 34.35 -3.85
N GLU A 575 -31.75 33.58 -4.69
CA GLU A 575 -31.19 32.25 -4.42
C GLU A 575 -29.74 32.20 -4.88
N LEU A 576 -28.85 31.52 -4.13
CA LEU A 576 -27.45 31.32 -4.49
C LEU A 576 -27.36 30.33 -5.65
N SER A 577 -26.88 30.78 -6.81
CA SER A 577 -26.74 29.92 -7.99
C SER A 577 -25.39 30.02 -8.69
N ILE A 578 -25.07 28.98 -9.45
CA ILE A 578 -23.92 28.90 -10.33
C ILE A 578 -24.35 28.45 -11.72
N ARG A 579 -23.92 29.17 -12.75
CA ARG A 579 -24.11 28.80 -14.15
C ARG A 579 -22.85 28.13 -14.67
N TRP A 580 -23.01 27.00 -15.34
CA TRP A 580 -21.94 26.28 -16.03
C TRP A 580 -22.21 26.30 -17.54
N THR A 581 -21.20 26.66 -18.33
CA THR A 581 -21.27 26.66 -19.80
C THR A 581 -20.18 25.78 -20.35
N CYS A 582 -20.55 24.76 -21.12
CA CYS A 582 -19.60 23.89 -21.83
C CYS A 582 -19.29 24.50 -23.20
N HIS A 583 -18.01 24.74 -23.48
CA HIS A 583 -17.53 25.26 -24.77
C HIS A 583 -17.14 24.15 -25.75
N GLY A 584 -17.50 22.89 -25.45
CA GLY A 584 -17.19 21.72 -26.28
C GLY A 584 -15.83 21.09 -25.98
N LYS A 585 -15.42 20.14 -26.85
CA LYS A 585 -14.10 19.50 -26.81
C LYS A 585 -13.11 20.35 -27.59
N SER A 586 -11.90 20.54 -27.07
CA SER A 586 -10.81 21.36 -27.66
C SER A 586 -10.40 21.04 -29.12
N ALA A 587 -11.02 20.09 -29.82
CA ALA A 587 -10.82 19.95 -31.27
C ALA A 587 -11.11 21.25 -32.07
N GLU A 588 -11.79 22.22 -31.46
CA GLU A 588 -12.03 23.57 -32.01
C GLU A 588 -11.13 24.67 -31.39
N VAL A 589 -10.34 24.39 -30.34
CA VAL A 589 -9.50 25.36 -29.60
C VAL A 589 -8.05 24.82 -29.51
N ASP A 590 -7.14 25.51 -30.19
CA ASP A 590 -5.73 25.15 -30.45
C ASP A 590 -4.85 25.20 -29.18
N ASN A 591 -5.07 24.29 -28.22
CA ASN A 591 -4.45 24.38 -26.89
C ASN A 591 -4.03 23.01 -26.29
N PRO A 592 -2.93 22.39 -26.79
CA PRO A 592 -2.60 20.99 -26.51
C PRO A 592 -2.13 20.71 -25.07
N TYR A 593 -1.68 21.73 -24.32
CA TYR A 593 -1.06 21.56 -22.99
C TYR A 593 -1.93 22.03 -21.83
N LEU A 594 -3.16 22.46 -22.10
CA LEU A 594 -4.09 22.98 -21.11
C LEU A 594 -4.77 21.89 -20.28
N HIS A 595 -5.16 20.78 -20.93
CA HIS A 595 -5.93 19.71 -20.28
C HIS A 595 -5.05 18.83 -19.41
N ARG A 596 -5.12 19.05 -18.09
CA ARG A 596 -4.26 18.35 -17.13
C ARG A 596 -5.03 17.73 -15.97
N PHE A 597 -4.47 16.65 -15.42
CA PHE A 597 -4.86 16.11 -14.12
C PHE A 597 -3.67 16.11 -13.15
N GLY A 598 -3.90 16.51 -11.90
CA GLY A 598 -2.86 16.59 -10.88
C GLY A 598 -1.89 17.77 -11.06
N ALA A 599 -2.21 18.71 -11.96
CA ALA A 599 -1.50 19.97 -12.09
C ALA A 599 -1.88 20.93 -10.96
N CYS A 600 -1.02 21.91 -10.70
CA CYS A 600 -1.32 23.04 -9.83
C CYS A 600 -1.29 24.33 -10.64
N TRP A 601 -2.01 25.35 -10.19
CA TRP A 601 -1.95 26.67 -10.80
C TRP A 601 -1.83 27.77 -9.74
N ALA A 602 -1.22 28.88 -10.13
CA ALA A 602 -1.07 30.08 -9.30
C ALA A 602 -1.11 31.31 -10.19
N ASN A 603 -1.64 32.42 -9.66
CA ASN A 603 -1.53 33.72 -10.31
C ASN A 603 -0.16 34.34 -9.94
N HIS A 604 0.52 34.89 -10.94
CA HIS A 604 1.79 35.58 -10.80
C HIS A 604 1.80 36.79 -11.74
N ASP A 605 1.86 38.00 -11.16
CA ASP A 605 1.80 39.28 -11.88
C ASP A 605 0.67 39.37 -12.93
N GLY A 606 -0.51 38.87 -12.57
CA GLY A 606 -1.69 38.88 -13.44
C GLY A 606 -1.73 37.77 -14.49
N LYS A 607 -0.69 36.95 -14.61
CA LYS A 607 -0.65 35.75 -15.47
C LYS A 607 -0.98 34.50 -14.66
N SER A 608 -1.79 33.60 -15.24
CA SER A 608 -2.13 32.32 -14.60
C SER A 608 -1.14 31.24 -15.03
N LEU A 609 -0.29 30.76 -14.12
CA LEU A 609 0.70 29.73 -14.42
C LEU A 609 0.17 28.35 -14.06
N VAL A 610 0.30 27.38 -14.97
CA VAL A 610 -0.05 25.98 -14.74
C VAL A 610 1.22 25.13 -14.75
N VAL A 611 1.38 24.32 -13.69
CA VAL A 611 2.59 23.54 -13.43
C VAL A 611 2.26 22.06 -13.25
N GLY A 612 2.92 21.21 -14.04
CA GLY A 612 2.97 19.77 -13.85
C GLY A 612 1.67 19.03 -14.20
N GLY A 613 1.48 17.86 -13.58
CA GLY A 613 0.35 16.97 -13.85
C GLY A 613 0.61 16.00 -15.00
N ILE A 614 -0.46 15.35 -15.47
CA ILE A 614 -0.48 14.47 -16.64
C ILE A 614 -1.44 15.02 -17.70
N MET A 615 -1.20 14.68 -18.97
CA MET A 615 -2.05 15.08 -20.11
C MET A 615 -2.65 13.85 -20.82
N PRO A 616 -3.64 14.02 -21.70
CA PRO A 616 -4.19 12.93 -22.49
C PRO A 616 -3.12 12.27 -23.38
N GLY A 617 -3.03 10.94 -23.33
CA GLY A 617 -2.28 10.10 -24.28
C GLY A 617 -0.75 10.19 -24.24
N ASN A 618 -0.15 11.26 -23.71
CA ASN A 618 1.29 11.49 -23.77
C ASN A 618 1.87 12.01 -22.44
N LEU A 619 3.21 11.94 -22.34
CA LEU A 619 3.95 12.64 -21.29
C LEU A 619 3.99 14.14 -21.63
N ILE A 620 3.85 15.01 -20.63
CA ILE A 620 4.07 16.45 -20.84
C ILE A 620 5.56 16.66 -21.19
N PRO A 621 5.90 17.28 -22.33
CA PRO A 621 7.29 17.54 -22.67
C PRO A 621 7.88 18.59 -21.72
N GLU A 622 9.20 18.54 -21.49
CA GLU A 622 9.88 19.37 -20.49
C GLU A 622 9.63 20.88 -20.68
N HIS A 623 9.59 21.35 -21.94
CA HIS A 623 9.30 22.75 -22.26
C HIS A 623 7.84 23.17 -21.95
N ALA A 624 6.91 22.22 -21.84
CA ALA A 624 5.50 22.48 -21.54
C ALA A 624 5.11 22.09 -20.11
N GLU A 625 6.06 21.66 -19.26
CA GLU A 625 5.76 21.37 -17.85
C GLU A 625 5.22 22.59 -17.10
N ILE A 626 5.62 23.79 -17.54
CA ILE A 626 5.14 25.08 -17.04
C ILE A 626 4.63 25.89 -18.22
N VAL A 627 3.36 26.30 -18.16
CA VAL A 627 2.73 27.13 -19.18
C VAL A 627 2.04 28.31 -18.53
N ALA A 628 1.98 29.43 -19.26
CA ALA A 628 1.17 30.58 -18.90
C ALA A 628 -0.18 30.48 -19.63
N LEU A 629 -1.25 30.84 -18.93
CA LEU A 629 -2.57 30.96 -19.49
C LEU A 629 -2.93 32.43 -19.60
N ASP A 630 -3.32 32.81 -20.82
CA ASP A 630 -3.85 34.13 -21.12
C ASP A 630 -5.33 33.98 -21.45
N ILE A 631 -6.15 34.83 -20.82
CA ILE A 631 -7.59 34.89 -21.04
C ILE A 631 -7.84 36.14 -21.89
N GLU A 632 -8.25 35.94 -23.14
CA GLU A 632 -8.58 37.05 -24.02
C GLU A 632 -9.87 37.73 -23.53
N ARG A 633 -9.75 38.97 -23.05
CA ARG A 633 -10.81 39.68 -22.31
C ARG A 633 -12.08 39.94 -23.11
N GLU A 634 -11.98 40.03 -24.44
CA GLU A 634 -13.11 40.38 -25.31
C GLU A 634 -13.87 39.14 -25.82
N THR A 635 -13.17 38.02 -25.98
CA THR A 635 -13.71 36.78 -26.57
C THR A 635 -13.98 35.70 -25.52
N GLY A 636 -13.35 35.80 -24.34
CA GLY A 636 -13.37 34.75 -23.32
C GLY A 636 -12.59 33.49 -23.72
N VAL A 637 -11.72 33.57 -24.74
CA VAL A 637 -10.90 32.45 -25.20
C VAL A 637 -9.70 32.26 -24.27
N LEU A 638 -9.43 30.99 -23.94
CA LEU A 638 -8.31 30.59 -23.08
C LEU A 638 -7.14 30.08 -23.94
N GLU A 639 -6.05 30.85 -23.96
CA GLU A 639 -4.83 30.52 -24.69
C GLU A 639 -3.74 30.00 -23.75
N THR A 640 -2.91 29.08 -24.23
CA THR A 640 -1.75 28.57 -23.48
C THR A 640 -0.48 28.97 -24.19
N ASN A 641 0.36 29.72 -23.48
CA ASN A 641 1.65 30.17 -23.94
C ASN A 641 2.77 29.36 -23.26
N LEU A 642 3.71 28.89 -24.07
CA LEU A 642 4.91 28.22 -23.57
C LEU A 642 5.78 29.24 -22.82
N THR A 643 6.37 28.79 -21.72
CA THR A 643 7.35 29.60 -20.97
C THR A 643 8.76 29.33 -21.48
N ASN A 644 9.60 30.36 -21.49
CA ASN A 644 11.03 30.23 -21.77
C ASN A 644 11.83 30.25 -20.46
N VAL A 645 11.60 29.23 -19.63
CA VAL A 645 12.29 29.07 -18.34
C VAL A 645 13.51 28.18 -18.52
N GLU A 646 14.70 28.73 -18.23
CA GLU A 646 15.95 27.97 -18.16
C GLU A 646 15.85 26.90 -17.07
N ARG A 647 16.12 25.64 -17.41
CA ARG A 647 15.96 24.49 -16.52
C ARG A 647 17.23 24.19 -15.75
N CYS A 648 17.10 23.76 -14.49
CA CYS A 648 18.23 23.24 -13.72
C CYS A 648 18.55 21.78 -14.07
N ASP A 649 19.73 21.29 -13.67
CA ASP A 649 20.17 19.91 -13.93
C ASP A 649 19.30 18.84 -13.28
N THR A 650 18.62 19.19 -12.18
CA THR A 650 17.75 18.28 -11.43
C THR A 650 16.31 18.47 -11.88
N ARG A 651 15.86 17.68 -12.86
CA ARG A 651 14.46 17.77 -13.33
C ARG A 651 13.47 17.32 -12.22
N PRO A 652 12.44 18.13 -11.88
CA PRO A 652 11.43 17.75 -10.91
C PRO A 652 10.51 16.63 -11.42
N LEU A 653 9.98 15.81 -10.50
CA LEU A 653 8.82 14.97 -10.78
C LEU A 653 7.54 15.65 -10.27
N LEU A 654 6.76 16.20 -11.19
CA LEU A 654 5.60 17.03 -10.90
C LEU A 654 4.32 16.19 -10.69
N VAL A 655 4.39 15.26 -9.73
CA VAL A 655 3.27 14.41 -9.29
C VAL A 655 3.01 14.66 -7.81
N GLY A 656 1.85 15.23 -7.49
CA GLY A 656 1.49 15.61 -6.13
C GLY A 656 2.39 16.69 -5.55
N HIS A 657 3.02 17.51 -6.40
CA HIS A 657 3.70 18.73 -5.98
C HIS A 657 2.67 19.78 -5.53
N SER A 658 3.15 20.81 -4.85
CA SER A 658 2.40 22.01 -4.50
C SER A 658 3.18 23.23 -4.99
N ILE A 659 2.50 24.33 -5.28
CA ILE A 659 3.16 25.57 -5.69
C ILE A 659 2.74 26.75 -4.82
N ALA A 660 3.60 27.75 -4.72
CA ALA A 660 3.32 29.01 -4.05
C ALA A 660 3.95 30.17 -4.82
N ALA A 661 3.17 31.20 -5.14
CA ALA A 661 3.70 32.45 -5.66
C ALA A 661 4.09 33.40 -4.50
N SER A 662 5.21 34.11 -4.63
CA SER A 662 5.63 35.18 -3.73
C SER A 662 6.60 36.12 -4.45
N GLY A 663 6.28 37.42 -4.46
CA GLY A 663 7.04 38.43 -5.21
C GLY A 663 7.22 38.02 -6.67
N LYS A 664 8.47 38.12 -7.16
CA LYS A 664 8.89 37.74 -8.52
C LYS A 664 9.26 36.25 -8.68
N SER A 665 8.89 35.40 -7.72
CA SER A 665 9.26 33.98 -7.70
C SER A 665 8.06 33.04 -7.57
N LEU A 666 8.17 31.87 -8.20
CA LEU A 666 7.27 30.74 -8.02
C LEU A 666 8.04 29.59 -7.37
N LEU A 667 7.56 29.15 -6.20
CA LEU A 667 8.11 28.04 -5.45
C LEU A 667 7.35 26.74 -5.79
N ILE A 668 8.08 25.68 -6.15
CA ILE A 668 7.57 24.30 -6.26
C ILE A 668 8.06 23.49 -5.07
N MET A 669 7.13 22.90 -4.32
CA MET A 669 7.38 22.12 -3.11
C MET A 669 6.89 20.67 -3.28
N GLY A 670 7.68 19.72 -2.78
CA GLY A 670 7.31 18.31 -2.78
C GLY A 670 7.15 17.72 -4.19
N GLY A 671 6.53 16.55 -4.24
CA GLY A 671 6.31 15.77 -5.46
C GLY A 671 7.12 14.47 -5.48
N GLY A 672 6.57 13.45 -6.12
CA GLY A 672 7.19 12.13 -6.21
C GLY A 672 6.24 11.03 -6.65
N ALA A 673 6.81 9.88 -7.02
CA ALA A 673 6.07 8.70 -7.46
C ALA A 673 6.74 7.43 -6.92
N VAL A 674 5.97 6.36 -6.67
CA VAL A 674 6.56 5.02 -6.46
C VAL A 674 7.13 4.41 -7.75
N CYS A 675 6.98 5.13 -8.87
CA CYS A 675 7.44 4.76 -10.21
C CYS A 675 7.12 3.29 -10.53
N PHE A 676 5.83 2.97 -10.43
CA PHE A 676 5.32 1.61 -10.63
C PHE A 676 5.97 0.63 -9.63
N SER A 677 6.71 -0.38 -10.12
CA SER A 677 7.41 -1.37 -9.29
C SER A 677 8.92 -1.15 -9.21
N PHE A 678 9.42 -0.06 -9.80
CA PHE A 678 10.85 0.16 -9.97
C PHE A 678 11.52 0.73 -8.71
N GLY A 679 10.79 1.55 -7.96
CA GLY A 679 11.24 2.18 -6.72
C GLY A 679 10.73 3.61 -6.60
N THR A 680 10.74 4.18 -5.40
CA THR A 680 10.19 5.52 -5.19
C THR A 680 11.17 6.62 -5.56
N PHE A 681 10.73 7.54 -6.42
CA PHE A 681 11.38 8.82 -6.68
C PHE A 681 10.73 9.91 -5.83
N TRP A 682 11.57 10.73 -5.20
CA TRP A 682 11.16 11.89 -4.40
C TRP A 682 11.86 13.14 -4.92
N ASN A 683 11.12 14.25 -5.03
CA ASN A 683 11.74 15.56 -5.06
C ASN A 683 12.35 15.82 -3.67
N LYS A 684 13.68 15.80 -3.58
CA LYS A 684 14.42 15.88 -2.30
C LYS A 684 14.62 17.30 -1.78
N GLY A 685 14.05 18.28 -2.47
CA GLY A 685 14.21 19.70 -2.19
C GLY A 685 13.10 20.48 -2.88
N CYS A 686 13.29 21.79 -2.98
CA CYS A 686 12.36 22.70 -3.66
C CYS A 686 12.99 23.33 -4.89
N TYR A 687 12.12 23.88 -5.74
CA TYR A 687 12.52 24.59 -6.94
C TYR A 687 12.00 26.02 -6.88
N THR A 688 12.89 26.97 -7.13
CA THR A 688 12.56 28.39 -7.28
C THR A 688 12.54 28.71 -8.76
N ILE A 689 11.49 29.35 -9.25
CA ILE A 689 11.44 29.87 -10.61
C ILE A 689 11.34 31.38 -10.51
N SER A 690 12.40 32.07 -10.90
CA SER A 690 12.43 33.53 -11.01
C SER A 690 11.91 33.90 -12.40
N LEU A 691 10.88 34.74 -12.47
CA LEU A 691 10.23 35.15 -13.72
C LEU A 691 10.48 36.65 -13.96
N HIS A 692 10.75 37.02 -15.21
CA HIS A 692 11.07 38.40 -15.58
C HIS A 692 10.06 38.93 -16.61
N GLY A 693 9.68 40.21 -16.46
CA GLY A 693 8.83 40.94 -17.41
C GLY A 693 9.57 41.40 -18.67
N GLU A 694 8.83 41.95 -19.63
CA GLU A 694 9.30 42.26 -20.99
C GLU A 694 10.43 43.31 -21.08
N ASP A 695 10.67 44.12 -20.04
CA ASP A 695 11.59 45.28 -20.06
C ASP A 695 12.54 45.42 -18.85
N GLU A 696 12.65 44.43 -17.97
CA GLU A 696 13.52 44.55 -16.77
C GLU A 696 14.92 43.93 -16.99
N GLU A 697 15.97 44.77 -16.97
CA GLU A 697 17.34 44.30 -16.74
C GLU A 697 17.43 43.59 -15.39
N ASP A 698 18.14 42.45 -15.35
CA ASP A 698 18.41 41.57 -14.21
C ASP A 698 19.11 42.32 -13.05
N THR A 699 18.35 43.14 -12.33
CA THR A 699 18.88 44.10 -11.33
C THR A 699 18.61 43.66 -9.89
N GLY A 700 18.07 42.46 -9.69
CA GLY A 700 17.91 41.89 -8.35
C GLY A 700 17.71 40.38 -8.38
N SER A 701 18.75 39.62 -8.06
CA SER A 701 18.62 38.18 -7.80
C SER A 701 17.73 38.00 -6.58
N SER A 702 16.50 37.50 -6.77
CA SER A 702 15.76 36.93 -5.63
C SER A 702 16.58 35.75 -5.13
N GLU A 703 16.81 35.69 -3.82
CA GLU A 703 17.48 34.54 -3.22
C GLU A 703 16.61 33.28 -3.44
N PRO A 704 17.22 32.11 -3.70
CA PRO A 704 16.48 30.88 -3.93
C PRO A 704 15.83 30.40 -2.64
N TRP A 705 14.58 29.95 -2.74
CA TRP A 705 13.88 29.29 -1.63
C TRP A 705 14.62 28.05 -1.16
N SER A 706 14.53 27.81 0.15
CA SER A 706 15.11 26.66 0.82
C SER A 706 14.17 26.10 1.89
N PHE A 707 14.32 24.81 2.18
CA PHE A 707 13.61 24.17 3.29
C PHE A 707 14.16 24.66 4.64
N LEU A 708 13.28 25.15 5.51
CA LEU A 708 13.63 25.64 6.83
C LEU A 708 13.48 24.54 7.90
N ASN A 709 12.25 24.08 8.13
CA ASN A 709 11.94 23.05 9.12
C ASN A 709 10.57 22.40 8.86
N THR A 710 10.32 21.27 9.51
CA THR A 710 9.00 20.65 9.58
C THR A 710 8.38 20.97 10.93
N VAL A 711 7.15 21.46 10.90
CA VAL A 711 6.35 21.74 12.09
C VAL A 711 5.30 20.64 12.24
N ASP A 712 5.44 19.86 13.31
CA ASP A 712 4.44 18.88 13.73
C ASP A 712 3.87 19.33 15.09
N SER A 713 2.71 18.79 15.46
CA SER A 713 2.09 19.15 16.73
C SER A 713 3.01 18.79 17.89
N GLU A 714 3.16 19.69 18.86
CA GLU A 714 3.26 19.21 20.23
C GLU A 714 2.01 18.36 20.47
N SER A 715 2.19 17.05 20.65
CA SER A 715 1.23 16.29 21.45
C SER A 715 0.94 17.16 22.66
N SER A 716 -0.32 17.33 23.03
CA SER A 716 -0.65 17.78 24.38
C SER A 716 0.01 16.81 25.36
N GLN A 717 1.28 17.08 25.68
CA GLN A 717 1.88 16.65 26.91
C GLN A 717 1.10 17.45 27.98
N PRO A 718 0.51 16.81 28.99
CA PRO A 718 0.48 17.46 30.29
C PRO A 718 1.92 17.90 30.60
N PRO A 719 2.12 19.03 31.28
CA PRO A 719 3.38 19.79 31.27
C PRO A 719 4.63 18.90 31.37
N LYS A 720 5.61 19.16 30.48
CA LYS A 720 6.94 18.53 30.46
C LYS A 720 7.53 18.46 31.88
N VAL A 721 7.48 17.29 32.49
CA VAL A 721 8.50 16.92 33.47
C VAL A 721 9.72 16.51 32.66
N SER A 722 10.82 17.23 32.86
CA SER A 722 12.07 17.02 32.14
C SER A 722 12.58 15.59 32.32
N SER A 723 12.70 14.82 31.24
CA SER A 723 13.53 13.62 31.22
C SER A 723 14.94 13.98 30.75
N ARG A 724 15.65 14.77 31.56
CA ARG A 724 17.05 14.41 31.79
C ARG A 724 16.99 13.19 32.68
N SER A 725 17.59 12.09 32.24
CA SER A 725 17.90 10.94 33.08
C SER A 725 18.68 11.42 34.30
N SER A 726 17.94 11.74 35.34
CA SER A 726 18.36 11.67 36.73
C SER A 726 17.93 10.29 37.22
N PRO A 727 18.63 9.65 38.16
CA PRO A 727 18.22 8.37 38.72
C PRO A 727 16.77 8.49 39.23
N LEU A 728 15.93 7.50 38.93
CA LEU A 728 14.56 7.39 39.42
C LEU A 728 14.54 7.67 40.94
N GLU A 729 14.08 8.86 41.35
CA GLU A 729 13.65 9.10 42.72
C GLU A 729 12.33 8.35 42.90
N TYR A 730 12.46 7.13 43.44
CA TYR A 730 11.48 6.32 44.14
C TYR A 730 10.02 6.81 44.09
N GLU A 731 9.29 6.50 43.01
CA GLU A 731 7.82 6.52 43.02
C GLU A 731 7.30 5.45 43.98
N LYS A 732 6.34 5.81 44.81
CA LYS A 732 5.60 4.85 45.64
C LYS A 732 4.65 4.05 44.73
N PRO A 733 4.54 2.71 44.93
CA PRO A 733 3.55 1.89 44.21
C PRO A 733 2.14 2.44 44.38
N ARG A 734 1.33 2.40 43.32
CA ARG A 734 -0.09 2.79 43.37
C ARG A 734 -0.91 1.77 44.15
N GLU A 735 -1.91 2.23 44.90
CA GLU A 735 -2.85 1.33 45.57
C GLU A 735 -3.73 0.61 44.52
N PRO A 736 -3.94 -0.71 44.64
CA PRO A 736 -4.79 -1.46 43.71
C PRO A 736 -6.24 -0.99 43.68
N ILE A 737 -6.81 -0.88 42.47
CA ILE A 737 -8.23 -0.59 42.29
C ILE A 737 -9.02 -1.90 42.41
N THR A 738 -9.97 -1.98 43.33
CA THR A 738 -10.84 -3.17 43.48
C THR A 738 -11.68 -3.41 42.23
N ILE A 739 -11.65 -4.63 41.70
CA ILE A 739 -12.47 -5.05 40.56
C ILE A 739 -13.94 -5.07 40.95
N ALA A 740 -14.77 -4.53 40.06
CA ALA A 740 -16.21 -4.45 40.26
C ALA A 740 -16.87 -5.85 40.35
N ARG A 741 -17.92 -5.94 41.17
CA ARG A 741 -18.79 -7.11 41.26
C ARG A 741 -20.11 -6.83 40.54
N LYS A 742 -20.65 -7.81 39.82
CA LYS A 742 -21.91 -7.66 39.06
C LYS A 742 -22.72 -8.95 39.08
N LYS A 743 -24.02 -8.82 39.33
CA LYS A 743 -25.00 -9.87 39.05
C LYS A 743 -25.45 -9.77 37.60
N ILE A 744 -25.52 -10.91 36.92
CA ILE A 744 -26.07 -11.03 35.57
C ILE A 744 -27.23 -12.02 35.61
N SER A 745 -28.21 -11.83 34.73
CA SER A 745 -29.37 -12.72 34.63
C SER A 745 -29.59 -13.25 33.22
N SER A 746 -28.70 -12.91 32.28
CA SER A 746 -28.82 -13.28 30.88
C SER A 746 -27.46 -13.33 30.18
N TRP A 747 -27.40 -14.10 29.09
CA TRP A 747 -26.28 -14.07 28.14
C TRP A 747 -26.00 -12.67 27.60
N THR A 748 -27.04 -11.84 27.39
CA THR A 748 -26.86 -10.47 26.90
C THR A 748 -26.08 -9.57 27.86
N ASP A 749 -26.22 -9.78 29.17
CA ASP A 749 -25.42 -9.07 30.18
C ASP A 749 -23.95 -9.44 30.11
N PHE A 750 -23.66 -10.72 29.84
CA PHE A 750 -22.29 -11.20 29.67
C PHE A 750 -21.69 -10.77 28.33
N ALA A 751 -22.47 -10.70 27.25
CA ALA A 751 -22.02 -10.15 25.97
C ALA A 751 -21.59 -8.67 26.08
N ALA A 752 -22.24 -7.88 26.92
CA ALA A 752 -21.83 -6.51 27.22
C ALA A 752 -20.48 -6.45 27.96
N ILE A 753 -20.25 -7.39 28.89
CA ILE A 753 -18.96 -7.54 29.60
C ILE A 753 -17.83 -7.95 28.63
N LEU A 754 -18.10 -8.86 27.70
CA LEU A 754 -17.13 -9.24 26.67
C LEU A 754 -16.73 -8.05 25.80
N SER A 755 -17.69 -7.18 25.47
CA SER A 755 -17.46 -6.00 24.64
C SER A 755 -16.64 -4.92 25.35
N SER A 756 -16.69 -4.83 26.69
CA SER A 756 -15.90 -3.86 27.44
C SER A 756 -14.44 -4.29 27.64
N ALA A 757 -14.12 -5.58 27.46
CA ALA A 757 -12.76 -6.15 27.61
C ALA A 757 -12.08 -5.82 28.96
N GLU A 758 -12.88 -5.72 30.02
CA GLU A 758 -12.48 -5.34 31.37
C GLU A 758 -12.78 -6.48 32.37
N PRO A 759 -11.88 -6.80 33.32
CA PRO A 759 -12.11 -7.83 34.31
C PRO A 759 -13.28 -7.48 35.22
N ILE A 760 -14.11 -8.48 35.55
CA ILE A 760 -15.26 -8.31 36.44
C ILE A 760 -15.53 -9.59 37.22
N ILE A 761 -15.98 -9.45 38.47
CA ILE A 761 -16.42 -10.56 39.31
C ILE A 761 -17.93 -10.73 39.13
N LEU A 762 -18.38 -11.91 38.75
CA LEU A 762 -19.77 -12.30 38.66
C LEU A 762 -20.17 -13.04 39.93
N GLU A 763 -21.26 -12.61 40.56
CA GLU A 763 -21.73 -13.16 41.83
C GLU A 763 -23.15 -13.73 41.71
N GLY A 764 -23.45 -14.77 42.48
CA GLY A 764 -24.79 -15.36 42.57
C GLY A 764 -25.22 -16.22 41.39
N LEU A 765 -24.27 -16.69 40.57
CA LEU A 765 -24.53 -17.65 39.50
C LEU A 765 -24.38 -19.09 40.00
N ASP A 766 -25.15 -19.99 39.39
CA ASP A 766 -25.11 -21.42 39.71
C ASP A 766 -23.98 -22.12 38.95
N ILE A 767 -22.92 -22.49 39.69
CA ILE A 767 -21.80 -23.29 39.17
C ILE A 767 -21.90 -24.78 39.58
N GLY A 768 -23.06 -25.21 40.06
CA GLY A 768 -23.34 -26.56 40.53
C GLY A 768 -23.01 -26.80 42.00
N SER A 769 -23.22 -28.04 42.45
CA SER A 769 -23.01 -28.49 43.83
C SER A 769 -21.53 -28.57 44.25
N CYS A 770 -20.60 -28.29 43.34
CA CYS A 770 -19.16 -28.35 43.58
C CYS A 770 -18.69 -27.47 44.75
N THR A 771 -19.33 -26.32 45.01
CA THR A 771 -19.00 -25.41 46.12
C THR A 771 -19.20 -26.04 47.50
N ASP A 772 -20.20 -26.93 47.62
CA ASP A 772 -20.49 -27.68 48.83
C ASP A 772 -19.74 -29.02 48.86
N LEU A 773 -19.67 -29.71 47.72
CA LEU A 773 -19.18 -31.08 47.64
C LEU A 773 -17.65 -31.19 47.60
N TRP A 774 -16.94 -30.30 46.90
CA TRP A 774 -15.50 -30.44 46.60
C TRP A 774 -14.59 -30.10 47.79
N THR A 775 -14.89 -30.73 48.92
CA THR A 775 -14.00 -30.84 50.07
C THR A 775 -12.80 -31.72 49.74
N ASN A 776 -11.70 -31.56 50.47
CA ASN A 776 -10.49 -32.34 50.27
C ASN A 776 -10.75 -33.84 50.46
N SER A 777 -11.57 -34.20 51.45
CA SER A 777 -12.04 -35.57 51.67
C SER A 777 -12.86 -36.11 50.50
N TYR A 778 -13.77 -35.31 49.94
CA TYR A 778 -14.59 -35.72 48.80
C TYR A 778 -13.76 -35.89 47.53
N LEU A 779 -12.87 -34.94 47.23
CA LEU A 779 -11.99 -35.03 46.07
C LEU A 779 -11.04 -36.25 46.18
N LEU A 780 -10.53 -36.52 47.39
CA LEU A 780 -9.67 -37.69 47.65
C LEU A 780 -10.43 -39.00 47.46
N ASP A 781 -11.66 -39.10 47.96
CA ASP A 781 -12.53 -40.28 47.79
C ASP A 781 -12.90 -40.53 46.32
N ARG A 782 -13.19 -39.47 45.56
CA ARG A 782 -13.76 -39.57 44.21
C ARG A 782 -12.73 -39.67 43.08
N ILE A 783 -11.57 -39.01 43.19
CA ILE A 783 -10.60 -38.91 42.09
C ILE A 783 -9.54 -40.02 42.14
N GLY A 784 -9.14 -40.49 43.33
CA GLY A 784 -8.09 -41.51 43.46
C GLY A 784 -6.72 -41.09 42.89
N GLN A 785 -5.82 -42.05 42.68
CA GLN A 785 -4.37 -41.89 42.49
C GLN A 785 -3.90 -41.21 41.17
N HIS A 786 -3.79 -39.87 41.08
CA HIS A 786 -3.25 -39.15 39.90
C HIS A 786 -2.30 -37.95 40.16
N ARG A 787 -1.48 -37.61 39.16
CA ARG A 787 -0.13 -37.01 39.25
C ARG A 787 -0.09 -35.47 39.46
N HIS A 788 0.67 -34.91 40.44
CA HIS A 788 1.74 -33.85 40.32
C HIS A 788 1.97 -32.87 41.53
N ALA A 789 3.18 -32.29 41.73
CA ALA A 789 3.64 -31.45 42.89
C ALA A 789 4.73 -30.37 42.58
N THR A 790 5.02 -29.38 43.49
CA THR A 790 6.29 -28.58 43.73
C THR A 790 6.38 -27.89 45.10
N ASN A 791 7.58 -27.49 45.58
CA ASN A 791 7.93 -27.18 46.98
C ASN A 791 8.68 -25.82 47.17
N GLU A 792 8.08 -24.67 46.85
CA GLU A 792 8.62 -23.30 47.14
C GLU A 792 7.52 -22.25 47.41
N ASP A 793 7.85 -21.16 48.13
CA ASP A 793 6.93 -20.08 48.59
C ASP A 793 6.26 -19.28 47.46
N ARG A 794 6.98 -19.11 46.35
CA ARG A 794 6.56 -18.36 45.17
C ARG A 794 7.08 -19.08 43.94
N MET A 795 6.25 -19.32 42.93
CA MET A 795 6.72 -19.92 41.68
C MET A 795 7.20 -18.82 40.71
N ASP A 796 8.31 -19.07 40.01
CA ASP A 796 8.90 -18.23 38.97
C ASP A 796 9.27 -19.10 37.76
N PHE A 797 8.61 -18.85 36.63
CA PHE A 797 8.79 -19.60 35.39
C PHE A 797 10.09 -19.28 34.65
N VAL A 798 10.67 -18.10 34.91
CA VAL A 798 11.91 -17.64 34.27
C VAL A 798 13.11 -18.26 34.96
N SER A 799 13.19 -18.17 36.28
CA SER A 799 14.28 -18.79 37.07
C SER A 799 14.08 -20.30 37.27
N LYS A 800 12.86 -20.81 37.02
CA LYS A 800 12.47 -22.22 37.21
C LYS A 800 12.77 -22.72 38.62
N ASN A 801 12.40 -21.93 39.63
CA ASN A 801 12.53 -22.29 41.04
C ASN A 801 11.47 -23.32 41.51
N PHE A 802 10.90 -24.07 40.57
CA PHE A 802 9.90 -25.10 40.83
C PHE A 802 10.14 -26.27 39.86
N GLN A 803 9.78 -27.48 40.27
CA GLN A 803 10.01 -28.71 39.50
C GLN A 803 8.74 -29.54 39.26
N TYR A 804 8.37 -29.81 38.01
CA TYR A 804 7.30 -30.76 37.74
C TYR A 804 7.62 -32.17 38.27
N VAL A 805 6.97 -32.57 39.37
CA VAL A 805 7.08 -33.92 39.94
C VAL A 805 5.75 -34.63 39.78
N THR A 806 5.77 -35.92 39.46
CA THR A 806 4.59 -36.81 39.48
C THR A 806 4.34 -37.28 40.92
N LYS A 807 3.16 -37.00 41.49
CA LYS A 807 2.79 -37.39 42.86
C LYS A 807 1.35 -37.88 42.91
N ASP A 808 1.06 -38.89 43.70
CA ASP A 808 -0.30 -39.36 43.90
C ASP A 808 -1.27 -38.23 44.29
N PHE A 809 -2.53 -38.29 43.85
CA PHE A 809 -3.48 -37.20 44.11
C PHE A 809 -3.86 -37.15 45.58
N GLY A 810 -4.00 -38.33 46.23
CA GLY A 810 -4.24 -38.43 47.66
C GLY A 810 -3.07 -37.82 48.43
N ASP A 811 -1.84 -38.23 48.10
CA ASP A 811 -0.64 -37.65 48.72
C ASP A 811 -0.55 -36.13 48.48
N PHE A 812 -0.94 -35.64 47.30
CA PHE A 812 -0.97 -34.20 46.99
C PHE A 812 -1.95 -33.45 47.89
N ILE A 813 -3.19 -33.93 48.00
CA ILE A 813 -4.24 -33.31 48.83
C ILE A 813 -3.83 -33.30 50.31
N GLU A 814 -3.32 -34.43 50.83
CA GLU A 814 -2.82 -34.48 52.21
C GLU A 814 -1.67 -33.51 52.47
N SER A 815 -0.83 -33.27 51.45
CA SER A 815 0.35 -32.43 51.58
C SER A 815 -0.01 -30.95 51.61
N ILE A 816 -0.94 -30.50 50.75
CA ILE A 816 -1.43 -29.12 50.82
C ILE A 816 -2.21 -28.85 52.11
N ASP A 817 -2.89 -29.86 52.67
CA ASP A 817 -3.53 -29.76 53.99
C ASP A 817 -2.52 -29.61 55.14
N LYS A 818 -1.34 -30.21 54.98
CA LYS A 818 -0.19 -30.00 55.88
C LYS A 818 0.52 -28.67 55.65
N GLY A 819 0.04 -27.84 54.72
CA GLY A 819 0.62 -26.54 54.38
C GLY A 819 1.78 -26.60 53.38
N GLU A 820 2.01 -27.73 52.70
CA GLU A 820 3.00 -27.80 51.62
C GLU A 820 2.58 -26.91 50.45
N LYS A 821 3.57 -26.28 49.83
CA LYS A 821 3.40 -25.21 48.84
C LYS A 821 3.22 -25.76 47.42
N LEU A 822 2.25 -26.66 47.26
CA LEU A 822 2.01 -27.35 46.00
C LEU A 822 0.94 -26.66 45.15
N TYR A 823 1.07 -26.75 43.82
CA TYR A 823 0.09 -26.28 42.84
C TYR A 823 -0.23 -27.36 41.81
N LEU A 824 -1.50 -27.68 41.63
CA LEU A 824 -2.03 -28.58 40.62
C LEU A 824 -2.55 -27.78 39.43
N ARG A 825 -2.01 -28.10 38.25
CA ARG A 825 -2.60 -27.78 36.95
C ARG A 825 -2.98 -29.10 36.29
N SER A 826 -4.27 -29.38 36.16
CA SER A 826 -4.69 -30.60 35.47
C SER A 826 -4.32 -30.60 33.98
N LEU A 827 -4.05 -31.79 33.45
CA LEU A 827 -3.74 -32.05 32.04
C LEU A 827 -4.71 -33.13 31.53
N ALA A 828 -4.84 -33.24 30.20
CA ALA A 828 -5.69 -34.26 29.60
C ALA A 828 -5.25 -35.69 29.93
N ILE A 829 -6.20 -36.56 30.28
CA ILE A 829 -5.93 -37.98 30.52
C ILE A 829 -5.48 -38.66 29.22
N GLY A 830 -4.42 -39.47 29.32
CA GLY A 830 -3.90 -40.31 28.23
C GLY A 830 -3.07 -39.57 27.17
N LYS A 831 -3.53 -38.41 26.67
CA LYS A 831 -2.89 -37.66 25.58
C LYS A 831 -2.68 -36.17 25.90
N PRO A 832 -1.93 -35.82 26.97
CA PRO A 832 -1.75 -34.44 27.41
C PRO A 832 -1.05 -33.54 26.37
N SER A 833 -0.23 -34.10 25.48
CA SER A 833 0.37 -33.37 24.36
C SER A 833 -0.52 -33.26 23.11
N GLU A 834 -1.75 -33.80 23.15
CA GLU A 834 -2.68 -33.78 22.03
C GLU A 834 -4.02 -33.14 22.30
N LEU A 835 -4.54 -33.27 23.51
CA LEU A 835 -5.86 -32.78 23.89
C LEU A 835 -5.75 -31.71 24.98
N PRO A 836 -6.53 -30.62 24.87
CA PRO A 836 -6.63 -29.64 25.96
C PRO A 836 -7.29 -30.28 27.17
N ALA A 837 -6.94 -29.82 28.38
CA ALA A 837 -7.59 -30.27 29.61
C ALA A 837 -9.09 -29.96 29.56
N ASP A 838 -9.92 -30.90 29.98
CA ASP A 838 -11.37 -30.81 29.99
C ASP A 838 -11.91 -31.47 31.26
N ILE A 839 -12.51 -30.68 32.15
CA ILE A 839 -13.02 -31.15 33.45
C ILE A 839 -14.00 -32.32 33.29
N SER A 840 -14.84 -32.31 32.25
CA SER A 840 -15.88 -33.31 32.04
C SER A 840 -15.29 -34.68 31.64
N ARG A 841 -14.22 -34.65 30.84
CA ARG A 841 -13.53 -35.84 30.34
C ARG A 841 -12.49 -36.34 31.33
N ASP A 842 -11.70 -35.44 31.91
CA ASP A 842 -10.51 -35.77 32.68
C ASP A 842 -10.84 -36.04 34.16
N PHE A 843 -12.04 -35.66 34.64
CA PHE A 843 -12.50 -35.90 36.01
C PHE A 843 -13.98 -36.30 36.01
N SER A 844 -14.32 -37.33 35.24
CA SER A 844 -15.70 -37.79 35.01
C SER A 844 -16.49 -38.10 36.30
N GLU A 845 -15.78 -38.47 37.38
CA GLU A 845 -16.29 -38.86 38.69
C GLU A 845 -16.84 -37.68 39.51
N ILE A 846 -16.38 -36.47 39.19
CA ILE A 846 -16.81 -35.19 39.80
C ILE A 846 -17.40 -34.21 38.78
N ALA A 847 -17.39 -34.56 37.49
CA ALA A 847 -17.88 -33.71 36.40
C ALA A 847 -19.35 -33.29 36.59
N GLY A 848 -20.18 -34.16 37.16
CA GLY A 848 -21.60 -33.86 37.43
C GLY A 848 -21.84 -32.80 38.50
N ASP A 849 -20.83 -32.44 39.29
CA ASP A 849 -20.95 -31.47 40.38
C ASP A 849 -20.73 -30.02 39.91
N PHE A 850 -20.10 -29.82 38.74
CA PHE A 850 -19.74 -28.52 38.20
C PHE A 850 -20.37 -28.30 36.82
N HIS A 851 -20.98 -27.13 36.62
CA HIS A 851 -21.38 -26.67 35.30
C HIS A 851 -21.18 -25.16 35.18
N LEU A 852 -21.08 -24.67 33.94
CA LEU A 852 -21.19 -23.24 33.71
C LEU A 852 -22.67 -22.83 33.76
N PRO A 853 -22.98 -21.65 34.30
CA PRO A 853 -24.33 -21.12 34.31
C PRO A 853 -24.78 -20.77 32.87
N PRO A 854 -26.07 -20.90 32.51
CA PRO A 854 -26.58 -20.61 31.17
C PRO A 854 -26.25 -19.20 30.65
N GLU A 855 -26.08 -18.23 31.54
CA GLU A 855 -25.65 -16.87 31.24
C GLU A 855 -24.26 -16.81 30.57
N LEU A 856 -23.44 -17.85 30.73
CA LEU A 856 -22.11 -17.99 30.15
C LEU A 856 -22.08 -18.97 28.97
N ALA A 857 -23.21 -19.26 28.32
CA ALA A 857 -23.29 -20.23 27.22
C ALA A 857 -22.21 -20.06 26.12
N VAL A 858 -21.84 -18.81 25.76
CA VAL A 858 -20.79 -18.57 24.75
C VAL A 858 -19.43 -19.11 25.16
N VAL A 859 -19.14 -19.15 26.47
CA VAL A 859 -17.88 -19.66 27.02
C VAL A 859 -17.79 -21.14 26.74
N GLU A 860 -18.89 -21.86 26.95
CA GLU A 860 -19.01 -23.28 26.67
C GLU A 860 -18.96 -23.55 25.15
N GLU A 861 -19.72 -22.80 24.35
CA GLU A 861 -19.73 -22.92 22.88
C GLU A 861 -18.36 -22.70 22.23
N ASN A 862 -17.53 -21.84 22.82
CA ASN A 862 -16.20 -21.50 22.30
C ASN A 862 -15.07 -22.05 23.18
N GLN A 863 -15.37 -23.03 24.04
CA GLN A 863 -14.42 -23.59 24.99
C GLN A 863 -13.20 -24.18 24.27
N HIS A 864 -12.02 -23.81 24.75
CA HIS A 864 -10.75 -24.40 24.37
C HIS A 864 -10.26 -25.39 25.42
N SER A 865 -10.35 -25.07 26.71
CA SER A 865 -9.94 -25.96 27.82
C SER A 865 -10.57 -25.58 29.15
N SER A 866 -10.77 -26.54 30.05
CA SER A 866 -11.31 -26.33 31.42
C SER A 866 -10.46 -27.01 32.50
N PRO A 867 -9.19 -26.62 32.71
CA PRO A 867 -8.35 -27.21 33.75
C PRO A 867 -8.86 -26.99 35.19
N LEU A 868 -8.81 -28.06 35.99
CA LEU A 868 -8.92 -28.03 37.44
C LEU A 868 -7.63 -27.46 38.04
N ARG A 869 -7.77 -26.48 38.93
CA ARG A 869 -6.66 -25.84 39.66
C ARG A 869 -6.87 -26.03 41.16
N ILE A 870 -5.88 -26.66 41.81
CA ILE A 870 -5.83 -26.79 43.26
C ILE A 870 -4.50 -26.24 43.74
N SER A 871 -4.51 -25.31 44.69
CA SER A 871 -3.29 -24.69 45.22
C SER A 871 -3.27 -24.75 46.73
N GLY A 872 -2.15 -25.18 47.32
CA GLY A 872 -1.77 -24.87 48.71
C GLY A 872 -1.30 -23.41 48.85
N PRO A 873 -0.60 -23.03 49.94
CA PRO A 873 -0.22 -21.64 50.23
C PRO A 873 0.94 -21.13 49.36
N VAL A 874 0.75 -21.13 48.03
CA VAL A 874 1.75 -20.75 47.03
C VAL A 874 1.22 -19.65 46.11
N THR A 875 2.08 -18.68 45.81
CA THR A 875 1.77 -17.60 44.86
C THR A 875 2.16 -18.01 43.44
N MET A 876 1.25 -17.80 42.48
CA MET A 876 1.48 -17.99 41.05
C MET A 876 2.43 -16.92 40.49
N TRP A 877 3.27 -17.27 39.53
CA TRP A 877 4.07 -16.28 38.79
C TRP A 877 3.17 -15.28 38.06
N LEU A 878 3.68 -14.06 37.83
CA LEU A 878 3.03 -13.08 36.99
C LEU A 878 3.05 -13.54 35.53
N HIS A 879 1.90 -13.61 34.88
CA HIS A 879 1.74 -14.04 33.48
C HIS A 879 0.57 -13.34 32.81
N TYR A 880 0.43 -13.54 31.50
CA TYR A 880 -0.79 -13.19 30.77
C TYR A 880 -1.27 -14.40 29.96
N ASP A 881 -2.57 -14.43 29.70
CA ASP A 881 -3.19 -15.45 28.85
C ASP A 881 -3.61 -14.87 27.50
N VAL A 882 -3.37 -15.61 26.43
CA VAL A 882 -3.74 -15.19 25.06
C VAL A 882 -5.24 -15.35 24.82
N MET A 883 -5.87 -16.32 25.48
CA MET A 883 -7.32 -16.54 25.44
C MET A 883 -8.00 -15.88 26.64
N SER A 884 -9.19 -15.34 26.42
CA SER A 884 -10.06 -14.97 27.54
C SER A 884 -10.45 -16.22 28.33
N ASN A 885 -10.67 -16.05 29.63
CA ASN A 885 -11.12 -17.15 30.48
C ASN A 885 -12.07 -16.67 31.57
N VAL A 886 -12.81 -17.63 32.13
CA VAL A 886 -13.56 -17.44 33.37
C VAL A 886 -12.98 -18.34 34.46
N LEU A 887 -12.63 -17.75 35.59
CA LEU A 887 -12.12 -18.46 36.76
C LEU A 887 -13.25 -18.63 37.77
N CYS A 888 -13.78 -19.86 37.86
CA CYS A 888 -14.80 -20.23 38.83
C CYS A 888 -14.14 -20.62 40.15
N GLN A 889 -14.30 -19.81 41.18
CA GLN A 889 -13.77 -20.07 42.50
C GLN A 889 -14.70 -21.01 43.27
N ILE A 890 -14.25 -22.21 43.58
CA ILE A 890 -15.11 -23.26 44.14
C ILE A 890 -14.92 -23.35 45.65
N ARG A 891 -13.65 -23.39 46.11
CA ARG A 891 -13.33 -23.54 47.54
C ARG A 891 -12.13 -22.69 47.95
N GLY A 892 -12.17 -22.22 49.19
CA GLY A 892 -11.19 -21.28 49.75
C GLY A 892 -11.34 -19.89 49.14
N LYS A 893 -10.60 -18.91 49.65
CA LYS A 893 -10.52 -17.57 49.06
C LYS A 893 -9.20 -17.37 48.32
N LYS A 894 -9.26 -16.56 47.27
CA LYS A 894 -8.11 -16.24 46.42
C LYS A 894 -8.11 -14.75 46.12
N THR A 895 -6.94 -14.13 46.21
CA THR A 895 -6.72 -12.78 45.72
C THR A 895 -5.93 -12.83 44.42
N LEU A 896 -6.29 -11.99 43.47
CA LEU A 896 -5.57 -11.80 42.22
C LEU A 896 -5.20 -10.32 42.09
N LEU A 897 -3.97 -10.07 41.67
CA LEU A 897 -3.57 -8.76 41.13
C LEU A 897 -3.57 -8.87 39.62
N LEU A 898 -4.25 -7.93 38.98
CA LEU A 898 -4.40 -7.83 37.53
C LEU A 898 -3.89 -6.47 37.05
N PHE A 899 -3.32 -6.46 35.85
CA PHE A 899 -2.82 -5.26 35.21
C PHE A 899 -3.34 -5.19 33.77
N PRO A 900 -3.79 -4.00 33.30
CA PRO A 900 -4.21 -3.82 31.92
C PRO A 900 -3.10 -4.22 30.93
N PRO A 901 -3.43 -4.69 29.72
CA PRO A 901 -2.42 -5.13 28.75
C PRO A 901 -1.32 -4.10 28.44
N GLY A 902 -1.62 -2.80 28.52
CA GLY A 902 -0.66 -1.72 28.34
C GLY A 902 0.47 -1.70 29.38
N ASP A 903 0.27 -2.28 30.56
CA ASP A 903 1.27 -2.32 31.63
C ASP A 903 2.39 -3.33 31.38
N VAL A 904 2.34 -4.09 30.28
CA VAL A 904 3.39 -5.05 29.91
C VAL A 904 4.79 -4.42 29.86
N GLU A 905 4.89 -3.12 29.57
CA GLU A 905 6.16 -2.40 29.57
C GLU A 905 6.82 -2.29 30.95
N TYR A 906 6.07 -2.40 32.04
CA TYR A 906 6.59 -2.25 33.41
C TYR A 906 7.10 -3.56 34.03
N PHE A 907 6.81 -4.70 33.40
CA PHE A 907 7.00 -6.03 34.00
C PHE A 907 8.05 -6.91 33.30
N ASP A 908 8.93 -6.33 32.49
CA ASP A 908 10.15 -6.99 31.95
C ASP A 908 9.93 -8.40 31.35
N PHE A 909 8.86 -8.59 30.59
CA PHE A 909 8.61 -9.86 29.88
C PHE A 909 9.71 -10.10 28.84
N ALA A 910 10.38 -11.26 28.93
CA ALA A 910 11.37 -11.65 27.94
C ALA A 910 10.72 -11.87 26.56
N PRO A 911 11.42 -11.61 25.43
CA PRO A 911 10.82 -11.75 24.10
C PRO A 911 10.24 -13.14 23.83
N GLY A 912 8.90 -13.22 23.71
CA GLY A 912 8.15 -14.47 23.50
C GLY A 912 7.97 -15.33 24.74
N ALA A 913 8.20 -14.78 25.93
CA ALA A 913 7.76 -15.36 27.18
C ALA A 913 6.41 -14.75 27.57
N SER A 914 5.50 -15.59 28.08
CA SER A 914 4.22 -15.16 28.63
C SER A 914 4.26 -15.00 30.15
N SER A 915 5.44 -14.95 30.75
CA SER A 915 5.62 -14.84 32.21
C SER A 915 6.78 -13.91 32.57
N SER A 916 6.67 -13.30 33.74
CA SER A 916 7.67 -12.40 34.33
C SER A 916 8.14 -12.93 35.69
N SER A 917 9.39 -12.64 36.04
CA SER A 917 9.97 -12.96 37.35
C SER A 917 9.67 -11.91 38.43
N ILE A 918 9.02 -10.80 38.07
CA ILE A 918 8.67 -9.73 39.02
C ILE A 918 7.60 -10.20 39.99
N ASP A 919 7.84 -9.91 41.27
CA ASP A 919 6.91 -10.20 42.35
C ASP A 919 5.89 -9.09 42.52
N ALA A 920 4.76 -9.19 41.83
CA ALA A 920 3.71 -8.18 41.89
C ALA A 920 3.05 -8.05 43.29
N PHE A 921 3.17 -9.06 44.17
CA PHE A 921 2.71 -8.98 45.56
C PHE A 921 3.80 -8.48 46.52
N GLY A 922 5.04 -8.35 46.05
CA GLY A 922 6.17 -7.86 46.84
C GLY A 922 6.23 -6.34 46.90
N ASP A 923 7.27 -5.83 47.56
CA ASP A 923 7.53 -4.39 47.57
C ASP A 923 8.08 -3.94 46.21
N LEU A 924 7.25 -3.22 45.46
CA LEU A 924 7.60 -2.67 44.15
C LEU A 924 8.33 -1.32 44.25
N THR A 925 8.55 -0.77 45.45
CA THR A 925 9.17 0.55 45.64
C THR A 925 10.55 0.61 45.00
N GLY A 926 10.75 1.63 44.16
CA GLY A 926 12.00 1.83 43.41
C GLY A 926 12.18 0.92 42.20
N THR A 927 11.21 0.06 41.87
CA THR A 927 11.21 -0.73 40.63
C THR A 927 10.40 -0.04 39.53
N LYS A 928 10.62 -0.42 38.26
CA LYS A 928 9.80 0.07 37.13
C LYS A 928 8.31 -0.30 37.29
N ALA A 929 8.02 -1.40 37.97
CA ALA A 929 6.67 -1.88 38.23
C ALA A 929 5.88 -0.98 39.21
N ALA A 930 6.53 -0.07 39.96
CA ALA A 930 5.83 0.89 40.81
C ALA A 930 4.87 1.81 40.03
N ALA A 931 5.16 2.07 38.75
CA ALA A 931 4.38 2.92 37.87
C ALA A 931 3.15 2.22 37.23
N SER A 932 2.96 0.92 37.50
CA SER A 932 1.84 0.13 36.96
C SER A 932 0.47 0.54 37.54
N HIS A 933 -0.60 -0.01 36.96
CA HIS A 933 -2.00 0.25 37.28
C HIS A 933 -2.67 -1.01 37.87
N PRO A 934 -2.29 -1.44 39.09
CA PRO A 934 -2.81 -2.66 39.69
C PRO A 934 -4.32 -2.61 39.91
N ARG A 935 -4.99 -3.73 39.66
CA ARG A 935 -6.37 -4.00 40.04
C ARG A 935 -6.46 -5.26 40.88
N GLU A 936 -7.28 -5.27 41.90
CA GLU A 936 -7.39 -6.40 42.84
C GLU A 936 -8.75 -7.09 42.73
N ALA A 937 -8.74 -8.42 42.60
CA ALA A 937 -9.92 -9.27 42.69
C ALA A 937 -9.81 -10.21 43.88
N ASN A 938 -10.71 -10.06 44.86
CA ASN A 938 -10.86 -10.98 45.99
C ASN A 938 -12.06 -11.90 45.76
N LEU A 939 -11.78 -13.17 45.46
CA LEU A 939 -12.76 -14.20 45.10
C LEU A 939 -13.13 -15.05 46.33
N ASN A 940 -14.43 -15.20 46.54
CA ASN A 940 -15.04 -16.12 47.49
C ASN A 940 -15.56 -17.38 46.77
N PRO A 941 -15.83 -18.47 47.50
CA PRO A 941 -16.56 -19.62 46.95
C PRO A 941 -17.85 -19.18 46.24
N GLY A 942 -18.04 -19.64 44.99
CA GLY A 942 -19.17 -19.29 44.12
C GLY A 942 -18.94 -18.10 43.19
N ASP A 943 -17.88 -17.31 43.39
CA ASP A 943 -17.57 -16.19 42.48
C ASP A 943 -16.97 -16.69 41.16
N ILE A 944 -17.30 -16.00 40.06
CA ILE A 944 -16.69 -16.22 38.74
C ILE A 944 -15.96 -14.94 38.32
N LEU A 945 -14.65 -14.99 38.13
CA LEU A 945 -13.90 -13.87 37.56
C LEU A 945 -13.82 -14.02 36.04
N PHE A 946 -14.36 -13.04 35.31
CA PHE A 946 -14.05 -12.91 33.88
C PHE A 946 -12.68 -12.24 33.71
N LEU A 947 -11.78 -12.94 33.03
CA LEU A 947 -10.43 -12.50 32.71
C LEU A 947 -10.29 -12.30 31.20
N PRO A 948 -10.22 -11.04 30.71
CA PRO A 948 -10.07 -10.77 29.29
C PRO A 948 -8.67 -11.16 28.79
N SER A 949 -8.58 -11.45 27.49
CA SER A 949 -7.32 -11.72 26.78
C SER A 949 -6.25 -10.64 27.05
N LEU A 950 -5.00 -11.09 27.23
CA LEU A 950 -3.78 -10.30 27.44
C LEU A 950 -3.68 -9.53 28.77
N TRP A 951 -4.66 -9.66 29.67
CA TRP A 951 -4.52 -9.10 31.02
C TRP A 951 -3.45 -9.84 31.81
N LEU A 952 -2.49 -9.08 32.34
CA LEU A 952 -1.43 -9.63 33.16
C LEU A 952 -1.99 -9.91 34.54
N HIS A 953 -1.65 -11.04 35.14
CA HIS A 953 -2.18 -11.42 36.44
C HIS A 953 -1.28 -12.37 37.22
N THR A 954 -1.41 -12.31 38.53
CA THR A 954 -0.87 -13.27 39.50
C THR A 954 -1.95 -13.56 40.53
N ALA A 955 -1.87 -14.72 41.20
CA ALA A 955 -2.85 -15.16 42.16
C ALA A 955 -2.20 -15.75 43.41
N LYS A 956 -2.79 -15.47 44.56
CA LYS A 956 -2.38 -16.01 45.86
C LYS A 956 -3.61 -16.47 46.65
N PRO A 957 -3.62 -17.69 47.22
CA PRO A 957 -4.69 -18.12 48.12
C PRO A 957 -4.59 -17.39 49.46
N LEU A 958 -5.74 -17.05 50.05
CA LEU A 958 -5.82 -16.36 51.34
C LEU A 958 -5.95 -17.34 52.52
N ASP A 959 -6.61 -18.48 52.31
CA ASP A 959 -7.00 -19.43 53.36
C ASP A 959 -6.26 -20.78 53.25
N GLY A 960 -4.98 -20.76 52.84
CA GLY A 960 -4.16 -21.96 52.72
C GLY A 960 -4.43 -22.77 51.46
N VAL A 961 -5.61 -23.38 51.32
CA VAL A 961 -5.99 -24.19 50.15
C VAL A 961 -7.06 -23.49 49.32
N SER A 962 -6.91 -23.52 48.00
CA SER A 962 -7.92 -23.02 47.06
C SER A 962 -8.16 -23.99 45.90
N VAL A 963 -9.44 -24.19 45.58
CA VAL A 963 -9.91 -25.00 44.45
C VAL A 963 -10.69 -24.11 43.49
N SER A 964 -10.39 -24.23 42.20
CA SER A 964 -11.05 -23.47 41.14
C SER A 964 -11.01 -24.22 39.81
N VAL A 965 -11.98 -23.99 38.95
CA VAL A 965 -11.94 -24.42 37.54
C VAL A 965 -11.75 -23.19 36.68
N ASN A 966 -10.77 -23.22 35.78
CA ASN A 966 -10.53 -22.13 34.84
C ASN A 966 -10.97 -22.54 33.45
N VAL A 967 -11.97 -21.88 32.87
CA VAL A 967 -12.48 -22.21 31.53
C VAL A 967 -11.99 -21.18 30.51
N PHE A 968 -11.10 -21.62 29.62
CA PHE A 968 -10.55 -20.82 28.53
C PHE A 968 -11.40 -20.98 27.28
N PHE A 969 -11.63 -19.88 26.56
CA PHE A 969 -12.45 -19.88 25.36
C PHE A 969 -11.90 -18.92 24.29
N ARG A 970 -12.24 -19.19 23.03
CA ARG A 970 -11.73 -18.43 21.88
C ARG A 970 -12.58 -17.18 21.64
N GLY A 971 -11.95 -16.01 21.67
CA GLY A 971 -12.58 -14.73 21.32
C GLY A 971 -12.33 -14.28 19.87
N LEU A 972 -11.36 -14.89 19.19
CA LEU A 972 -11.04 -14.60 17.79
C LEU A 972 -11.43 -15.78 16.89
N GLN A 973 -12.09 -15.49 15.75
CA GLN A 973 -12.38 -16.53 14.75
C GLN A 973 -11.10 -17.04 14.07
N HIS A 974 -10.10 -16.18 13.89
CA HIS A 974 -8.81 -16.49 13.25
C HIS A 974 -7.68 -15.68 13.93
N GLY A 975 -6.42 -16.14 13.79
CA GLY A 975 -5.24 -15.37 14.23
C GLY A 975 -4.51 -15.87 15.48
N TYR A 976 -5.06 -16.89 16.16
CA TYR A 976 -4.30 -17.66 17.16
C TYR A 976 -3.09 -18.38 16.54
N ALA A 977 -2.17 -18.86 17.38
CA ALA A 977 -0.90 -19.45 16.98
C ALA A 977 -1.04 -20.51 15.87
N ALA A 978 -0.10 -20.50 14.91
CA ALA A 978 -0.15 -21.43 13.79
C ALA A 978 0.26 -22.84 14.23
N GLY A 979 -0.52 -23.85 13.85
CA GLY A 979 -0.28 -25.26 14.19
C GLY A 979 -0.92 -25.66 15.51
N LYS A 980 -0.35 -26.66 16.18
CA LYS A 980 -0.91 -27.23 17.41
C LYS A 980 -0.56 -26.35 18.62
N ASP A 981 -1.57 -25.89 19.35
CA ASP A 981 -1.44 -25.20 20.64
C ASP A 981 -2.42 -25.81 21.64
N VAL A 982 -2.02 -26.92 22.25
CA VAL A 982 -2.87 -27.71 23.16
C VAL A 982 -3.15 -26.96 24.45
N TYR A 983 -2.15 -26.21 24.94
CA TYR A 983 -2.21 -25.56 26.24
C TYR A 983 -2.71 -24.11 26.19
N GLY A 984 -2.87 -23.53 25.00
CA GLY A 984 -3.29 -22.14 24.82
C GLY A 984 -2.22 -21.12 25.21
N ASN A 985 -0.96 -21.54 25.31
CA ASN A 985 0.14 -20.76 25.86
C ASN A 985 0.96 -20.05 24.77
N ARG A 986 0.64 -20.25 23.48
CA ARG A 986 1.37 -19.59 22.38
C ARG A 986 0.73 -18.26 22.04
N ASP A 987 1.57 -17.26 21.82
CA ASP A 987 1.13 -15.93 21.37
C ASP A 987 0.41 -15.98 20.02
N LEU A 988 -0.36 -14.91 19.75
CA LEU A 988 -1.04 -14.75 18.46
C LEU A 988 -0.06 -14.86 17.29
N GLN A 989 -0.53 -15.45 16.19
CA GLN A 989 0.28 -15.71 15.00
C GLN A 989 0.95 -14.43 14.47
N ALA A 990 0.27 -13.29 14.59
CA ALA A 990 0.79 -11.98 14.19
C ALA A 990 2.07 -11.61 14.98
N TYR A 991 2.08 -11.83 16.30
CA TYR A 991 3.24 -11.55 17.15
C TYR A 991 4.38 -12.54 16.89
N GLU A 992 4.09 -13.84 16.78
CA GLU A 992 5.10 -14.85 16.44
C GLU A 992 5.80 -14.53 15.10
N LYS A 993 5.02 -14.13 14.09
CA LYS A 993 5.56 -13.68 12.81
C LYS A 993 6.38 -12.39 12.95
N GLY A 994 5.88 -11.42 13.71
CA GLY A 994 6.61 -10.19 14.00
C GLY A 994 7.99 -10.44 14.61
N ARG A 995 8.10 -11.38 15.56
CA ARG A 995 9.39 -11.80 16.14
C ARG A 995 10.35 -12.38 15.10
N GLN A 996 9.85 -13.21 14.19
CA GLN A 996 10.67 -13.75 13.10
C GLN A 996 11.18 -12.62 12.19
N ASP A 997 10.34 -11.63 11.90
CA ASP A 997 10.70 -10.50 11.06
C ASP A 997 11.71 -9.56 11.77
N ILE A 998 11.60 -9.35 13.09
CA ILE A 998 12.64 -8.66 13.89
C ILE A 998 13.99 -9.40 13.82
N SER A 999 13.98 -10.73 13.90
CA SER A 999 15.21 -11.53 13.75
C SER A 999 15.83 -11.39 12.37
N LYS A 1000 15.04 -11.44 11.29
CA LYS A 1000 15.52 -11.20 9.91
C LYS A 1000 16.05 -9.78 9.73
N LEU A 1001 15.37 -8.80 10.31
CA LEU A 1001 15.77 -7.41 10.27
C LEU A 1001 17.12 -7.22 10.95
N SER A 1002 17.30 -7.80 12.15
CA SER A 1002 18.58 -7.78 12.87
C SER A 1002 19.72 -8.39 12.04
N LYS A 1003 19.46 -9.52 11.36
CA LYS A 1003 20.43 -10.17 10.45
C LYS A 1003 20.83 -9.28 9.28
N THR A 1004 19.91 -8.47 8.77
CA THR A 1004 20.19 -7.54 7.65
C THR A 1004 21.30 -6.54 8.00
N PHE A 1005 21.42 -6.18 9.28
CA PHE A 1005 22.42 -5.22 9.76
C PHE A 1005 23.71 -5.89 10.30
N GLU A 1006 23.85 -7.22 10.23
CA GLU A 1006 25.01 -7.94 10.80
C GLU A 1006 26.35 -7.53 10.19
N ASN A 1007 26.37 -7.14 8.92
CA ASN A 1007 27.57 -6.73 8.21
C ASN A 1007 27.97 -5.26 8.43
N LEU A 1008 27.21 -4.49 9.22
CA LEU A 1008 27.55 -3.11 9.55
C LEU A 1008 28.43 -3.03 10.80
N PRO A 1009 29.23 -1.95 10.96
CA PRO A 1009 29.94 -1.68 12.19
C PRO A 1009 29.00 -1.70 13.42
N PRO A 1010 29.45 -2.17 14.60
CA PRO A 1010 28.60 -2.35 15.77
C PRO A 1010 27.79 -1.11 16.18
N ASP A 1011 28.41 0.07 16.14
CA ASP A 1011 27.75 1.33 16.51
C ASP A 1011 26.71 1.76 15.48
N THR A 1012 26.98 1.56 14.19
CA THR A 1012 26.05 1.82 13.10
C THR A 1012 24.86 0.87 13.15
N ARG A 1013 25.10 -0.43 13.38
CA ARG A 1013 24.05 -1.42 13.59
C ARG A 1013 23.19 -1.05 14.79
N LYS A 1014 23.80 -0.70 15.92
CA LYS A 1014 23.08 -0.27 17.14
C LYS A 1014 22.24 0.97 16.88
N PHE A 1015 22.79 1.99 16.22
CA PHE A 1015 22.08 3.22 15.89
C PHE A 1015 20.82 2.94 15.06
N TYR A 1016 20.92 2.17 13.97
CA TYR A 1016 19.76 1.88 13.12
C TYR A 1016 18.75 0.96 13.79
N LEU A 1017 19.18 -0.03 14.56
CA LEU A 1017 18.27 -0.88 15.33
C LEU A 1017 17.50 -0.08 16.39
N LEU A 1018 18.16 0.88 17.07
CA LEU A 1018 17.48 1.78 18.02
C LEU A 1018 16.49 2.72 17.33
N ARG A 1019 16.82 3.22 16.13
CA ARG A 1019 15.89 4.04 15.33
C ARG A 1019 14.65 3.24 14.92
N LEU A 1020 14.83 1.99 14.51
CA LEU A 1020 13.71 1.11 14.15
C LEU A 1020 12.88 0.71 15.37
N ALA A 1021 13.51 0.54 16.54
CA ALA A 1021 12.79 0.32 17.79
C ALA A 1021 11.93 1.54 18.17
N ASP A 1022 12.46 2.75 18.04
CA ASP A 1022 11.73 4.01 18.26
C ASP A 1022 10.53 4.16 17.29
N GLU A 1023 10.72 3.83 16.01
CA GLU A 1023 9.61 3.82 15.04
C GLU A 1023 8.51 2.80 15.38
N LEU A 1024 8.88 1.65 15.92
CA LEU A 1024 7.93 0.63 16.37
C LEU A 1024 7.19 1.07 17.64
N ASP A 1025 7.89 1.69 18.61
CA ASP A 1025 7.29 2.23 19.83
C ASP A 1025 6.28 3.34 19.51
N GLN A 1026 6.64 4.28 18.64
CA GLN A 1026 5.74 5.34 18.20
C GLN A 1026 4.46 4.79 17.55
N LYS A 1027 4.57 3.74 16.73
CA LYS A 1027 3.40 3.08 16.13
C LYS A 1027 2.54 2.38 17.19
N ALA A 1028 3.18 1.69 18.14
CA ALA A 1028 2.47 1.01 19.22
C ALA A 1028 1.68 1.99 20.08
N ARG A 1029 2.23 3.17 20.40
CA ARG A 1029 1.55 4.22 21.18
C ARG A 1029 0.46 4.98 20.41
N SER A 1030 0.43 4.86 19.08
CA SER A 1030 -0.60 5.46 18.22
C SER A 1030 -1.77 4.52 17.87
N SER A 1031 -1.66 3.24 18.24
CA SER A 1031 -2.66 2.19 17.99
C SER A 1031 -3.57 2.04 19.20
#